data_AF-A0AAU9WES0-F1
#
_entry.id   AF-A0AAU9WES0-F1
#
_cell.length_a   1.000
_cell.length_b   1.000
_cell.length_c   1.000
_cell.angle_alpha   90.00
_cell.angle_beta   90.00
_cell.angle_gamma   90.00
#
_symmetry.space_group_name_H-M   'P 1'
#
loop_
_entity.id
_entity.type
_entity.pdbx_description
1 polymer ?
#
loop_
_entity_poly.entity_id
_entity_poly.type
_entity_poly.pdbx_seq_one_letter_code
_entity_poly.pdbx_strand_id
1 'polypeptide(L)'
;MILAKRVSISSLRSGVYLFACIVVAVLVVFWLPMISFSRPTPKENMETTLVLGNQTEIKCKPHRPDQDGIKQITDHNGPLDRIESRKCDDNHYSDICAFGKTESRNQALSCDLKVCGKSEVEIASVDPKMGKAVTDWKLLPKDQIDVTVQKAVTSNLERGFNFLFLRCGSIFQVLSFPPVFRKVDGGKNRTKINLNVILLDSISRPHFYRILPRAVKALHKISHDPKIQATTLDFELVQGIGQQTFENIRPFFCGVLKDDNKVTASSKNTRASLGVEVLYGTFKKWGYQTLFQEDLCWYDVWGSGLTDIEKRAVPQSDSEFKERWKEFEEKVAKKQVDHQGITHFSCTALDKMLRRTNHYDYPQKICLNGKFYSWYFMDYITKVYTALKSDEKAKPLLSYMHFNTGHETNGKRMINMDANMAKFIINITSFSDTLTLILSDHGHTRTPFRNTKEGGKELYDPLFFMIVPDGVREKLGPERMNALVTNQKRLFVLKDVHKAFMSLHDPKKMDSVDYSVTGIFSEIPANRTCADLEMLPAAKCKCKGFDEEIEIRENADDHKWLAEFAVGYINNAIQRQHREGGVNSYGYGNCERLVGKSFSKVIKRFRGEFIETNMDIHVFPPTGYNEDEVFRVTVKQFAEPKDGVFFLNSIRVTTYSKFEICADKSVDIKLCACAKNQITRKEVLFENGVPSKMFGSKTVVKNLDSNCLLFMRRDYRSFSFALEIANVCTNTTYKFTMTGSTDQRIFTNTLPISLELPPKTFHFLTSVTKYIVKVDTDLNLKASIQVQNRESDTFHSLGTVEVS
;
A
#
# COMPACT_ATOMS: atom_id res chain seq x y z
N MET A 1 -19.24 -48.61 -30.09
CA MET A 1 -20.10 -49.75 -30.50
C MET A 1 -19.19 -50.86 -31.03
N ILE A 2 -19.61 -52.13 -30.88
CA ILE A 2 -18.88 -53.35 -31.26
C ILE A 2 -17.59 -53.58 -30.45
N LEU A 3 -17.22 -54.76 -29.97
CA LEU A 3 -17.91 -55.93 -29.38
C LEU A 3 -16.79 -56.83 -28.84
N ALA A 4 -17.09 -57.62 -27.81
CA ALA A 4 -16.16 -58.53 -27.13
C ALA A 4 -15.60 -59.70 -27.99
N LYS A 5 -14.45 -60.24 -27.56
CA LYS A 5 -14.05 -61.68 -27.43
C LYS A 5 -12.51 -61.74 -27.30
N ARG A 6 -11.82 -62.73 -26.70
CA ARG A 6 -12.04 -63.86 -25.77
C ARG A 6 -10.75 -64.71 -25.90
N VAL A 7 -10.29 -65.36 -24.81
CA VAL A 7 -9.55 -66.66 -24.83
C VAL A 7 -8.10 -66.65 -25.39
N SER A 8 -7.14 -67.51 -24.96
CA SER A 8 -6.85 -68.27 -23.72
C SER A 8 -5.62 -69.19 -24.01
N ILE A 9 -5.08 -69.90 -22.99
CA ILE A 9 -4.14 -71.05 -23.10
C ILE A 9 -2.71 -70.59 -23.54
N SER A 10 -1.54 -71.04 -23.07
CA SER A 10 -0.98 -72.21 -22.34
C SER A 10 0.48 -71.85 -21.91
N SER A 11 1.25 -72.54 -21.04
CA SER A 11 1.03 -73.63 -20.07
C SER A 11 2.36 -74.07 -19.41
N LEU A 12 2.31 -74.69 -18.21
CA LEU A 12 3.22 -75.76 -17.70
C LEU A 12 4.73 -75.41 -17.52
N ARG A 13 5.60 -76.05 -16.72
CA ARG A 13 5.64 -77.07 -15.61
C ARG A 13 7.06 -76.97 -14.98
N SER A 14 7.47 -77.48 -13.81
CA SER A 14 6.90 -78.06 -12.56
C SER A 14 8.02 -77.99 -11.50
N GLY A 15 7.75 -77.75 -10.21
CA GLY A 15 7.56 -78.81 -9.20
C GLY A 15 8.73 -78.83 -8.19
N VAL A 16 8.78 -79.57 -7.08
CA VAL A 16 7.76 -80.20 -6.21
C VAL A 16 8.53 -80.89 -5.04
N TYR A 17 8.23 -80.54 -3.77
CA TYR A 17 8.35 -81.37 -2.55
C TYR A 17 9.77 -81.81 -2.01
N LEU A 18 9.99 -82.31 -0.76
CA LEU A 18 9.12 -82.71 0.38
C LEU A 18 9.88 -82.76 1.77
N PHE A 19 9.24 -82.34 2.89
CA PHE A 19 9.29 -82.89 4.30
C PHE A 19 10.65 -82.96 5.10
N ALA A 20 10.74 -83.08 6.45
CA ALA A 20 9.85 -83.03 7.64
C ALA A 20 10.74 -82.93 8.95
N CYS A 21 10.54 -82.04 9.95
CA CYS A 21 9.68 -82.09 11.18
C CYS A 21 10.44 -82.35 12.54
N ILE A 22 9.85 -81.90 13.67
CA ILE A 22 10.12 -82.22 15.12
C ILE A 22 11.31 -81.46 15.81
N VAL A 23 11.25 -80.83 17.01
CA VAL A 23 10.14 -80.30 17.89
C VAL A 23 10.71 -79.43 19.06
N VAL A 24 9.95 -78.45 19.62
CA VAL A 24 10.09 -77.80 20.98
C VAL A 24 11.35 -76.88 21.23
N ALA A 25 11.33 -75.74 21.93
CA ALA A 25 10.31 -74.97 22.68
C ALA A 25 10.64 -73.46 22.90
N VAL A 26 9.59 -72.65 23.14
CA VAL A 26 9.49 -71.52 24.09
C VAL A 26 10.20 -70.16 23.79
N LEU A 27 9.40 -69.08 23.88
CA LEU A 27 9.73 -67.64 23.98
C LEU A 27 10.48 -66.96 22.81
N VAL A 28 9.73 -66.27 21.92
CA VAL A 28 9.57 -64.79 21.91
C VAL A 28 8.57 -64.40 20.80
N VAL A 29 7.70 -63.43 21.11
CA VAL A 29 6.60 -62.96 20.26
C VAL A 29 7.10 -61.89 19.26
N PHE A 30 6.75 -62.06 17.98
CA PHE A 30 6.75 -61.07 16.88
C PHE A 30 7.76 -59.91 16.93
N TRP A 31 8.79 -59.96 16.06
CA TRP A 31 9.53 -58.77 15.62
C TRP A 31 9.33 -58.52 14.12
N LEU A 32 8.34 -57.68 13.81
CA LEU A 32 8.35 -56.82 12.63
C LEU A 32 8.50 -55.39 13.14
N PRO A 33 9.69 -54.76 13.08
CA PRO A 33 9.85 -53.40 13.53
C PRO A 33 9.15 -52.44 12.56
N MET A 34 8.37 -51.52 13.13
CA MET A 34 7.82 -50.37 12.40
C MET A 34 8.92 -49.63 11.65
N ILE A 35 8.65 -49.23 10.40
CA ILE A 35 9.49 -48.26 9.69
C ILE A 35 9.28 -46.90 10.36
N SER A 36 10.17 -46.59 11.31
CA SER A 36 10.25 -45.29 11.96
C SER A 36 10.81 -44.27 10.98
N PHE A 37 9.94 -43.40 10.43
CA PHE A 37 10.38 -42.22 9.68
C PHE A 37 11.09 -41.25 10.63
N SER A 38 12.40 -41.42 10.74
CA SER A 38 13.28 -40.61 11.55
C SER A 38 13.38 -39.21 10.94
N ARG A 39 13.00 -38.18 11.70
CA ARG A 39 13.32 -36.79 11.35
C ARG A 39 14.84 -36.55 11.53
N PRO A 40 15.48 -35.76 10.67
CA PRO A 40 16.89 -35.41 10.87
C PRO A 40 17.03 -34.52 12.11
N THR A 41 17.90 -34.92 13.04
CA THR A 41 18.30 -34.10 14.19
C THR A 41 19.47 -33.18 13.82
N PRO A 42 19.42 -31.88 14.15
CA PRO A 42 20.47 -30.94 13.77
C PRO A 42 21.61 -30.95 14.80
N LYS A 43 22.66 -31.73 14.54
CA LYS A 43 24.03 -31.54 15.06
C LYS A 43 24.99 -32.58 14.47
N GLU A 44 25.59 -32.25 13.34
CA GLU A 44 27.04 -32.29 13.09
C GLU A 44 27.32 -31.82 11.66
N ASN A 45 28.38 -31.02 11.52
CA ASN A 45 29.03 -30.53 10.30
C ASN A 45 28.18 -30.50 9.00
N MET A 46 27.63 -29.32 8.70
CA MET A 46 27.21 -28.97 7.34
C MET A 46 28.45 -28.69 6.47
N GLU A 47 29.31 -29.69 6.30
CA GLU A 47 30.26 -29.67 5.19
C GLU A 47 29.48 -29.69 3.88
N THR A 48 29.90 -28.81 2.98
CA THR A 48 29.11 -28.49 1.80
C THR A 48 29.37 -29.54 0.73
N THR A 49 28.50 -30.54 0.63
CA THR A 49 28.51 -31.46 -0.53
C THR A 49 28.09 -30.68 -1.78
N LEU A 50 29.07 -30.01 -2.38
CA LEU A 50 28.99 -29.30 -3.65
C LEU A 50 28.71 -30.30 -4.76
N VAL A 51 27.43 -30.58 -4.99
CA VAL A 51 26.98 -30.88 -6.35
C VAL A 51 27.23 -29.62 -7.15
N LEU A 52 28.23 -29.62 -8.04
CA LEU A 52 28.51 -28.54 -8.98
C LEU A 52 27.42 -28.46 -10.08
N GLY A 53 26.19 -28.17 -9.66
CA GLY A 53 25.20 -27.51 -10.49
C GLY A 53 25.50 -26.01 -10.47
N ASN A 54 25.66 -25.43 -11.66
CA ASN A 54 26.04 -24.03 -11.87
C ASN A 54 25.15 -23.07 -11.04
N GLN A 55 25.66 -22.55 -9.91
CA GLN A 55 24.87 -21.70 -9.01
C GLN A 55 24.44 -20.43 -9.75
N THR A 56 23.16 -20.33 -10.06
CA THR A 56 22.63 -19.23 -10.87
C THR A 56 22.69 -17.95 -10.06
N GLU A 57 23.62 -17.04 -10.42
CA GLU A 57 23.88 -15.85 -9.62
C GLU A 57 22.61 -15.00 -9.45
N ILE A 58 22.28 -14.69 -8.20
CA ILE A 58 21.16 -13.82 -7.87
C ILE A 58 21.59 -12.37 -8.12
N LYS A 59 21.03 -11.74 -9.16
CA LYS A 59 21.38 -10.36 -9.51
C LYS A 59 20.95 -9.35 -8.43
N CYS A 60 19.75 -9.52 -7.87
CA CYS A 60 19.29 -8.66 -6.78
C CYS A 60 19.92 -9.09 -5.43
N LYS A 61 20.94 -8.34 -4.98
CA LYS A 61 21.55 -8.51 -3.65
C LYS A 61 20.93 -7.47 -2.70
N PRO A 62 20.46 -7.83 -1.49
CA PRO A 62 19.79 -6.88 -0.60
C PRO A 62 20.74 -5.76 -0.14
N HIS A 63 20.22 -4.55 0.03
CA HIS A 63 20.94 -3.46 0.69
C HIS A 63 21.30 -3.84 2.14
N ARG A 64 22.44 -3.33 2.63
CA ARG A 64 22.88 -3.40 4.02
C ARG A 64 23.34 -2.00 4.44
N PRO A 65 22.86 -1.45 5.57
CA PRO A 65 23.31 -0.14 6.05
C PRO A 65 24.84 -0.09 6.22
N ASP A 66 25.42 1.05 5.86
CA ASP A 66 26.79 1.43 6.24
C ASP A 66 26.79 2.03 7.66
N GLN A 67 27.95 2.50 8.14
CA GLN A 67 28.06 3.07 9.49
C GLN A 67 27.15 4.28 9.70
N ASP A 68 26.99 5.15 8.69
CA ASP A 68 26.10 6.31 8.74
C ASP A 68 24.62 5.87 8.74
N GLY A 69 24.25 4.85 7.96
CA GLY A 69 22.94 4.23 7.98
C GLY A 69 22.61 3.61 9.34
N ILE A 70 23.56 2.88 9.95
CA ILE A 70 23.43 2.33 11.31
C ILE A 70 23.24 3.47 12.33
N LYS A 71 23.96 4.58 12.19
CA LYS A 71 23.78 5.78 13.03
C LYS A 71 22.38 6.38 12.86
N GLN A 72 21.92 6.59 11.62
CA GLN A 72 20.56 7.10 11.32
C GLN A 72 19.47 6.21 11.94
N ILE A 73 19.62 4.88 11.84
CA ILE A 73 18.71 3.92 12.47
C ILE A 73 18.74 4.05 14.00
N THR A 74 19.93 4.09 14.59
CA THR A 74 20.12 4.10 16.05
C THR A 74 19.63 5.40 16.69
N ASP A 75 19.92 6.56 16.06
CA ASP A 75 19.47 7.88 16.51
C ASP A 75 17.94 7.97 16.55
N HIS A 76 17.23 7.31 15.61
CA HIS A 76 15.77 7.33 15.54
C HIS A 76 15.10 6.24 16.39
N ASN A 77 15.43 4.97 16.12
CA ASN A 77 14.77 3.83 16.76
C ASN A 77 15.28 3.59 18.20
N GLY A 78 16.49 4.03 18.53
CA GLY A 78 17.22 3.65 19.73
C GLY A 78 18.15 2.44 19.47
N PRO A 79 18.80 1.92 20.53
CA PRO A 79 19.74 0.80 20.39
C PRO A 79 19.09 -0.43 19.75
N LEU A 80 19.84 -1.05 18.84
CA LEU A 80 19.58 -2.41 18.40
C LEU A 80 19.61 -3.35 19.63
N ASP A 81 18.84 -4.45 19.58
CA ASP A 81 18.75 -5.49 20.62
C ASP A 81 18.00 -5.16 21.93
N ARG A 82 17.41 -3.97 22.10
CA ARG A 82 16.58 -3.68 23.29
C ARG A 82 15.21 -4.36 23.25
N ILE A 83 15.07 -5.52 23.90
CA ILE A 83 13.76 -6.14 24.17
C ILE A 83 13.00 -5.30 25.21
N GLU A 84 12.17 -4.36 24.76
CA GLU A 84 11.27 -3.62 25.66
C GLU A 84 10.11 -4.51 26.12
N SER A 85 9.69 -4.37 27.38
CA SER A 85 8.52 -5.05 27.95
C SER A 85 7.45 -4.03 28.32
N ARG A 86 6.67 -3.60 27.34
CA ARG A 86 5.50 -2.74 27.60
C ARG A 86 4.35 -3.55 28.17
N LYS A 87 3.64 -2.92 29.11
CA LYS A 87 2.33 -3.33 29.60
C LYS A 87 1.37 -2.16 29.43
N CYS A 88 0.08 -2.47 29.49
CA CYS A 88 -0.94 -1.45 29.64
C CYS A 88 -0.91 -0.83 31.03
N ASP A 89 -1.32 0.43 31.12
CA ASP A 89 -1.30 1.22 32.36
C ASP A 89 -2.68 1.18 33.07
N ASP A 90 -3.73 0.71 32.39
CA ASP A 90 -5.03 0.42 32.96
C ASP A 90 -5.10 -1.00 33.56
N ASN A 91 -5.95 -1.15 34.58
CA ASN A 91 -6.15 -2.43 35.25
C ASN A 91 -6.80 -3.45 34.32
N HIS A 92 -6.29 -4.69 34.36
CA HIS A 92 -6.95 -5.83 33.73
C HIS A 92 -7.98 -6.44 34.70
N TYR A 93 -9.25 -6.36 34.35
CA TYR A 93 -10.33 -7.07 35.02
C TYR A 93 -10.65 -8.38 34.29
N SER A 94 -11.10 -9.40 35.03
CA SER A 94 -11.63 -10.63 34.45
C SER A 94 -12.85 -10.35 33.57
N ASP A 95 -13.10 -11.20 32.59
CA ASP A 95 -14.20 -11.00 31.64
C ASP A 95 -15.56 -11.09 32.37
N ILE A 96 -16.43 -10.09 32.15
CA ILE A 96 -17.80 -10.02 32.69
C ILE A 96 -18.61 -11.20 32.16
N CYS A 97 -18.44 -11.53 30.88
CA CYS A 97 -18.99 -12.70 30.22
C CYS A 97 -17.95 -13.29 29.26
N ALA A 98 -17.84 -14.62 29.22
CA ALA A 98 -16.92 -15.32 28.33
C ALA A 98 -17.54 -16.63 27.81
N PHE A 99 -17.05 -17.07 26.65
CA PHE A 99 -17.36 -18.39 26.11
C PHE A 99 -16.43 -19.44 26.71
N GLY A 100 -17.02 -20.46 27.34
CA GLY A 100 -16.29 -21.59 27.90
C GLY A 100 -15.58 -22.43 26.83
N LYS A 101 -14.46 -23.05 27.21
CA LYS A 101 -13.79 -24.07 26.39
C LYS A 101 -14.54 -25.40 26.51
N THR A 102 -15.45 -25.67 25.59
CA THR A 102 -16.08 -26.99 25.42
C THR A 102 -15.65 -27.63 24.11
N GLU A 103 -15.58 -28.97 24.08
CA GLU A 103 -15.24 -29.74 22.87
C GLU A 103 -16.40 -29.81 21.86
N SER A 104 -17.61 -29.44 22.30
CA SER A 104 -18.82 -29.40 21.47
C SER A 104 -18.99 -28.04 20.77
N ARG A 105 -19.77 -28.03 19.68
CA ARG A 105 -20.05 -26.82 18.88
C ARG A 105 -20.77 -25.70 19.64
N ASN A 106 -21.37 -26.02 20.78
CA ASN A 106 -21.99 -25.03 21.66
C ASN A 106 -21.00 -24.65 22.75
N GLN A 107 -20.26 -23.55 22.52
CA GLN A 107 -19.54 -22.89 23.60
C GLN A 107 -20.57 -22.33 24.58
N ALA A 108 -20.57 -22.84 25.82
CA ALA A 108 -21.43 -22.31 26.86
C ALA A 108 -20.96 -20.90 27.22
N LEU A 109 -21.82 -19.89 26.98
CA LEU A 109 -21.62 -18.55 27.50
C LEU A 109 -21.87 -18.57 29.02
N SER A 110 -21.01 -17.91 29.79
CA SER A 110 -21.19 -17.71 31.22
C SER A 110 -20.67 -16.33 31.64
N CYS A 111 -21.39 -15.67 32.55
CA CYS A 111 -21.04 -14.37 33.10
C CYS A 111 -20.72 -14.43 34.61
N ASP A 112 -19.61 -13.83 35.02
CA ASP A 112 -19.26 -13.68 36.45
C ASP A 112 -19.52 -12.25 36.93
N LEU A 113 -20.68 -12.07 37.58
CA LEU A 113 -21.08 -10.78 38.15
C LEU A 113 -20.18 -10.28 39.29
N LYS A 114 -19.33 -11.14 39.90
CA LYS A 114 -18.45 -10.73 41.01
C LYS A 114 -17.48 -9.63 40.60
N VAL A 115 -17.04 -9.61 39.34
CA VAL A 115 -16.12 -8.58 38.83
C VAL A 115 -16.75 -7.17 38.86
N CYS A 116 -18.08 -7.08 38.78
CA CYS A 116 -18.83 -5.83 38.82
C CYS A 116 -19.16 -5.35 40.25
N GLY A 117 -18.94 -6.19 41.27
CA GLY A 117 -19.25 -5.87 42.66
C GLY A 117 -20.73 -5.51 42.87
N LYS A 118 -21.00 -4.27 43.27
CA LYS A 118 -22.38 -3.75 43.43
C LYS A 118 -22.94 -3.11 42.17
N SER A 119 -22.09 -2.73 41.21
CA SER A 119 -22.52 -2.05 39.99
C SER A 119 -23.43 -2.93 39.15
N GLU A 120 -24.38 -2.28 38.48
CA GLU A 120 -25.23 -2.93 37.50
C GLU A 120 -24.42 -3.17 36.20
N VAL A 121 -24.85 -4.18 35.43
CA VAL A 121 -24.20 -4.52 34.16
C VAL A 121 -25.06 -4.02 33.02
N GLU A 122 -24.43 -3.36 32.05
CA GLU A 122 -25.10 -2.86 30.86
C GLU A 122 -24.49 -3.49 29.59
N ILE A 123 -25.35 -3.78 28.62
CA ILE A 123 -24.98 -4.29 27.30
C ILE A 123 -25.20 -3.26 26.21
N ALA A 124 -24.37 -3.32 25.17
CA ALA A 124 -24.36 -2.40 24.05
C ALA A 124 -23.99 -3.11 22.74
N SER A 125 -24.76 -2.88 21.68
CA SER A 125 -24.50 -3.35 20.31
C SER A 125 -24.38 -2.17 19.35
N VAL A 126 -23.67 -2.36 18.23
CA VAL A 126 -23.67 -1.38 17.12
C VAL A 126 -25.10 -1.14 16.63
N ASP A 127 -25.47 0.11 16.35
CA ASP A 127 -26.75 0.42 15.73
C ASP A 127 -26.73 -0.03 14.25
N PRO A 128 -27.57 -1.00 13.83
CA PRO A 128 -27.56 -1.53 12.46
C PRO A 128 -28.07 -0.53 11.41
N LYS A 129 -28.65 0.62 11.80
CA LYS A 129 -29.09 1.67 10.89
C LYS A 129 -28.07 2.79 10.69
N MET A 130 -27.02 2.83 11.52
CA MET A 130 -26.04 3.93 11.55
C MET A 130 -24.58 3.47 11.58
N GLY A 131 -24.29 2.20 11.91
CA GLY A 131 -22.93 1.67 12.06
C GLY A 131 -22.08 2.39 13.12
N LYS A 132 -22.66 3.31 13.90
CA LYS A 132 -21.95 4.26 14.76
C LYS A 132 -21.66 3.69 16.15
N ALA A 133 -20.82 4.41 16.90
CA ALA A 133 -20.46 4.07 18.28
C ALA A 133 -21.70 3.92 19.18
N VAL A 134 -21.65 3.03 20.18
CA VAL A 134 -22.86 2.63 20.91
C VAL A 134 -23.35 3.68 21.91
N THR A 135 -24.50 4.26 21.60
CA THR A 135 -25.20 5.24 22.45
C THR A 135 -26.32 4.62 23.31
N ASP A 136 -26.95 3.53 22.86
CA ASP A 136 -28.02 2.82 23.58
C ASP A 136 -27.45 1.71 24.46
N TRP A 137 -27.41 1.93 25.77
CA TRP A 137 -26.93 0.99 26.78
C TRP A 137 -28.11 0.42 27.56
N LYS A 138 -28.20 -0.91 27.64
CA LYS A 138 -29.34 -1.61 28.23
C LYS A 138 -28.93 -2.34 29.50
N LEU A 139 -29.66 -2.09 30.58
CA LEU A 139 -29.46 -2.77 31.85
C LEU A 139 -29.74 -4.27 31.70
N LEU A 140 -28.87 -5.10 32.27
CA LEU A 140 -29.02 -6.56 32.28
C LEU A 140 -29.63 -7.03 33.61
N PRO A 141 -30.71 -7.84 33.57
CA PRO A 141 -31.27 -8.45 34.78
C PRO A 141 -30.27 -9.48 35.34
N LYS A 142 -29.95 -9.37 36.64
CA LYS A 142 -28.88 -10.17 37.29
C LYS A 142 -29.19 -11.68 37.33
N ASP A 143 -30.46 -12.05 37.39
CA ASP A 143 -30.97 -13.43 37.42
C ASP A 143 -30.96 -14.11 36.04
N GLN A 144 -30.90 -13.36 34.95
CA GLN A 144 -31.02 -13.87 33.58
C GLN A 144 -29.90 -13.37 32.66
N ILE A 145 -28.74 -12.97 33.21
CA ILE A 145 -27.67 -12.34 32.43
C ILE A 145 -27.16 -13.25 31.31
N ASP A 146 -26.81 -14.52 31.60
CA ASP A 146 -26.30 -15.46 30.60
C ASP A 146 -27.28 -15.62 29.42
N VAL A 147 -28.57 -15.79 29.71
CA VAL A 147 -29.64 -15.91 28.71
C VAL A 147 -29.81 -14.62 27.90
N THR A 148 -29.69 -13.46 28.54
CA THR A 148 -29.89 -12.15 27.90
C THR A 148 -28.71 -11.81 26.99
N VAL A 149 -27.49 -12.06 27.44
CA VAL A 149 -26.28 -11.86 26.63
C VAL A 149 -26.25 -12.89 25.49
N GLN A 150 -26.66 -14.15 25.70
CA GLN A 150 -26.76 -15.14 24.63
C GLN A 150 -27.78 -14.74 23.55
N LYS A 151 -28.94 -14.18 23.93
CA LYS A 151 -29.91 -13.59 22.98
C LYS A 151 -29.31 -12.42 22.20
N ALA A 152 -28.53 -11.56 22.86
CA ALA A 152 -27.84 -10.44 22.21
C ALA A 152 -26.76 -10.90 21.22
N VAL A 153 -26.00 -11.97 21.55
CA VAL A 153 -25.05 -12.61 20.63
C VAL A 153 -25.77 -13.09 19.36
N THR A 154 -26.88 -13.83 19.50
CA THR A 154 -27.66 -14.30 18.35
C THR A 154 -28.17 -13.14 17.49
N SER A 155 -28.74 -12.10 18.10
CA SER A 155 -29.26 -10.95 17.34
C SER A 155 -28.16 -10.12 16.67
N ASN A 156 -26.95 -10.06 17.24
CA ASN A 156 -25.82 -9.41 16.60
C ASN A 156 -25.29 -10.22 15.41
N LEU A 157 -25.23 -11.56 15.52
CA LEU A 157 -24.87 -12.45 14.41
C LEU A 157 -25.86 -12.32 13.23
N GLU A 158 -27.16 -12.25 13.50
CA GLU A 158 -28.21 -11.99 12.49
C GLU A 158 -28.03 -10.65 11.78
N ARG A 159 -27.43 -9.66 12.45
CA ARG A 159 -27.13 -8.31 11.93
C ARG A 159 -25.72 -8.18 11.35
N GLY A 160 -24.93 -9.26 11.29
CA GLY A 160 -23.56 -9.25 10.77
C GLY A 160 -22.47 -8.73 11.73
N PHE A 161 -22.79 -8.46 13.00
CA PHE A 161 -21.84 -7.99 14.00
C PHE A 161 -21.31 -9.14 14.86
N ASN A 162 -19.98 -9.31 14.92
CA ASN A 162 -19.31 -10.44 15.58
C ASN A 162 -18.80 -10.12 17.00
N PHE A 163 -19.40 -9.12 17.63
CA PHE A 163 -19.04 -8.66 18.97
C PHE A 163 -20.18 -7.88 19.63
N LEU A 164 -20.07 -7.64 20.93
CA LEU A 164 -20.89 -6.72 21.72
C LEU A 164 -20.06 -6.11 22.85
N PHE A 165 -20.51 -4.99 23.42
CA PHE A 165 -19.88 -4.35 24.56
C PHE A 165 -20.62 -4.65 25.86
N LEU A 166 -19.85 -4.77 26.94
CA LEU A 166 -20.33 -4.90 28.32
C LEU A 166 -19.64 -3.86 29.19
N ARG A 167 -20.38 -3.22 30.10
CA ARG A 167 -19.79 -2.34 31.11
C ARG A 167 -20.45 -2.54 32.48
N CYS A 168 -19.69 -2.26 33.53
CA CYS A 168 -20.21 -2.12 34.89
C CYS A 168 -19.25 -1.27 35.72
N GLY A 169 -19.75 -0.23 36.38
CA GLY A 169 -18.89 0.72 37.11
C GLY A 169 -17.86 1.38 36.18
N SER A 170 -16.57 1.20 36.48
CA SER A 170 -15.45 1.64 35.62
C SER A 170 -15.03 0.62 34.55
N ILE A 171 -15.51 -0.62 34.63
CA ILE A 171 -15.12 -1.70 33.72
C ILE A 171 -15.81 -1.52 32.38
N PHE A 172 -15.05 -1.61 31.29
CA PHE A 172 -15.54 -1.58 29.92
C PHE A 172 -14.85 -2.70 29.13
N GLN A 173 -15.63 -3.59 28.53
CA GLN A 173 -15.15 -4.79 27.85
C GLN A 173 -15.89 -5.05 26.54
N VAL A 174 -15.31 -5.90 25.70
CA VAL A 174 -15.91 -6.40 24.47
C VAL A 174 -15.94 -7.92 24.51
N LEU A 175 -17.11 -8.50 24.25
CA LEU A 175 -17.29 -9.93 24.03
C LEU A 175 -17.31 -10.17 22.51
N SER A 176 -16.28 -10.82 21.99
CA SER A 176 -16.17 -11.19 20.57
C SER A 176 -16.42 -12.68 20.33
N PHE A 177 -17.09 -13.01 19.23
CA PHE A 177 -17.53 -14.36 18.89
C PHE A 177 -17.37 -14.64 17.38
N PRO A 178 -17.08 -15.89 16.97
CA PRO A 178 -16.90 -16.23 15.56
C PRO A 178 -18.20 -16.03 14.75
N PRO A 179 -18.11 -15.71 13.44
CA PRO A 179 -19.28 -15.53 12.59
C PRO A 179 -19.97 -16.88 12.28
N VAL A 180 -21.23 -16.81 11.82
CA VAL A 180 -21.93 -17.98 11.28
C VAL A 180 -21.32 -18.36 9.93
N PHE A 181 -20.61 -19.49 9.90
CA PHE A 181 -19.99 -19.98 8.67
C PHE A 181 -21.01 -20.57 7.68
N ARG A 182 -20.86 -20.19 6.40
CA ARG A 182 -21.59 -20.83 5.31
C ARG A 182 -21.12 -22.27 5.14
N LYS A 183 -22.02 -23.19 4.82
CA LYS A 183 -21.72 -24.63 4.68
C LYS A 183 -21.32 -25.00 3.26
N VAL A 184 -20.43 -25.98 3.10
CA VAL A 184 -20.05 -26.57 1.81
C VAL A 184 -21.27 -27.22 1.16
N ASP A 185 -21.42 -26.99 -0.14
CA ASP A 185 -22.59 -27.42 -0.90
C ASP A 185 -22.66 -28.97 -0.95
N GLY A 186 -23.85 -29.53 -0.79
CA GLY A 186 -24.04 -30.99 -0.64
C GLY A 186 -23.55 -31.57 0.69
N GLY A 187 -23.22 -30.74 1.69
CA GLY A 187 -22.91 -31.18 3.06
C GLY A 187 -21.57 -31.91 3.23
N LYS A 188 -20.69 -31.82 2.21
CA LYS A 188 -19.34 -32.42 2.18
C LYS A 188 -18.40 -31.74 3.17
N ASN A 189 -17.31 -32.43 3.52
CA ASN A 189 -16.23 -31.84 4.31
C ASN A 189 -15.37 -30.89 3.47
N ARG A 190 -14.84 -29.85 4.11
CA ARG A 190 -13.87 -28.90 3.56
C ARG A 190 -12.54 -29.60 3.28
N THR A 191 -12.05 -29.49 2.06
CA THR A 191 -10.75 -30.05 1.63
C THR A 191 -9.71 -28.99 1.27
N LYS A 192 -10.14 -27.80 0.84
CA LYS A 192 -9.26 -26.71 0.38
C LYS A 192 -8.53 -26.03 1.54
N ILE A 193 -7.37 -25.45 1.25
CA ILE A 193 -6.64 -24.60 2.19
C ILE A 193 -7.47 -23.35 2.53
N ASN A 194 -7.33 -22.85 3.76
CA ASN A 194 -7.74 -21.50 4.12
C ASN A 194 -6.57 -20.53 3.88
N LEU A 195 -6.87 -19.28 3.57
CA LEU A 195 -5.89 -18.20 3.49
C LEU A 195 -6.15 -17.18 4.61
N ASN A 196 -5.13 -16.87 5.39
CA ASN A 196 -5.13 -15.83 6.42
C ASN A 196 -4.08 -14.79 6.05
N VAL A 197 -4.48 -13.55 5.81
CA VAL A 197 -3.60 -12.48 5.32
C VAL A 197 -3.56 -11.37 6.36
N ILE A 198 -2.39 -11.14 6.96
CA ILE A 198 -2.17 -10.10 7.96
C ILE A 198 -1.25 -9.05 7.36
N LEU A 199 -1.77 -7.85 7.14
CA LEU A 199 -1.00 -6.68 6.73
C LEU A 199 -0.63 -5.85 7.97
N LEU A 200 0.65 -5.54 8.10
CA LEU A 200 1.20 -4.58 9.05
C LEU A 200 1.56 -3.30 8.28
N ASP A 201 0.68 -2.30 8.34
CA ASP A 201 0.83 -1.05 7.60
C ASP A 201 2.05 -0.24 8.08
N SER A 202 2.82 0.31 7.14
CA SER A 202 3.94 1.22 7.40
C SER A 202 5.15 0.62 8.13
N ILE A 203 5.36 -0.70 8.05
CA ILE A 203 6.48 -1.40 8.71
C ILE A 203 7.46 -1.99 7.69
N SER A 204 8.72 -1.54 7.72
CA SER A 204 9.79 -2.15 6.92
C SER A 204 10.24 -3.50 7.49
N ARG A 205 10.80 -4.39 6.67
CA ARG A 205 11.40 -5.65 7.15
C ARG A 205 12.50 -5.38 8.18
N PRO A 206 13.51 -4.51 7.94
CA PRO A 206 14.51 -4.21 8.95
C PRO A 206 13.90 -3.69 10.26
N HIS A 207 12.87 -2.84 10.18
CA HIS A 207 12.20 -2.32 11.38
C HIS A 207 11.41 -3.39 12.14
N PHE A 208 10.74 -4.33 11.45
CA PHE A 208 10.10 -5.49 12.08
C PHE A 208 11.09 -6.30 12.93
N TYR A 209 12.29 -6.58 12.40
CA TYR A 209 13.33 -7.29 13.15
C TYR A 209 13.82 -6.53 14.39
N ARG A 210 13.89 -5.18 14.31
CA ARG A 210 14.26 -4.34 15.45
C ARG A 210 13.16 -4.25 16.51
N ILE A 211 11.90 -4.16 16.09
CA ILE A 211 10.79 -3.70 16.95
C ILE A 211 9.90 -4.83 17.50
N LEU A 212 9.92 -6.02 16.88
CA LEU A 212 9.16 -7.21 17.29
C LEU A 212 10.05 -8.45 17.56
N PRO A 213 11.03 -8.39 18.47
CA PRO A 213 12.01 -9.45 18.68
C PRO A 213 11.42 -10.77 19.22
N ARG A 214 10.28 -10.73 19.94
CA ARG A 214 9.58 -11.97 20.37
C ARG A 214 8.84 -12.60 19.19
N ALA A 215 8.22 -11.79 18.32
CA ALA A 215 7.59 -12.29 17.10
C ALA A 215 8.60 -12.95 16.15
N VAL A 216 9.77 -12.32 15.96
CA VAL A 216 10.91 -12.89 15.22
C VAL A 216 11.35 -14.23 15.83
N LYS A 217 11.52 -14.31 17.16
CA LYS A 217 11.83 -15.59 17.85
C LYS A 217 10.74 -16.65 17.64
N ALA A 218 9.47 -16.27 17.58
CA ALA A 218 8.38 -17.20 17.29
C ALA A 218 8.45 -17.76 15.86
N LEU A 219 8.71 -16.91 14.85
CA LEU A 219 8.92 -17.33 13.46
C LEU A 219 10.10 -18.29 13.33
N HIS A 220 11.26 -17.96 13.92
CA HIS A 220 12.41 -18.87 13.91
C HIS A 220 12.11 -20.18 14.64
N LYS A 221 11.35 -20.16 15.75
CA LYS A 221 11.00 -21.36 16.49
C LYS A 221 10.21 -22.35 15.62
N ILE A 222 9.28 -21.88 14.79
CA ILE A 222 8.46 -22.76 13.92
C ILE A 222 9.34 -23.65 13.05
N SER A 223 10.35 -23.09 12.37
CA SER A 223 11.21 -23.87 11.46
C SER A 223 12.30 -24.69 12.16
N HIS A 224 12.52 -24.53 13.47
CA HIS A 224 13.59 -25.23 14.21
C HIS A 224 13.09 -26.20 15.29
N ASP A 225 11.88 -26.04 15.83
CA ASP A 225 11.29 -26.95 16.81
C ASP A 225 10.50 -28.05 16.08
N PRO A 226 11.00 -29.30 15.97
CA PRO A 226 10.31 -30.35 15.23
C PRO A 226 8.93 -30.69 15.82
N LYS A 227 8.63 -30.30 17.07
CA LYS A 227 7.30 -30.52 17.65
C LYS A 227 6.22 -29.67 16.99
N ILE A 228 6.59 -28.64 16.22
CA ILE A 228 5.67 -27.81 15.44
C ILE A 228 5.54 -28.40 14.03
N GLN A 229 4.32 -28.76 13.63
CA GLN A 229 3.99 -29.31 12.30
C GLN A 229 3.75 -28.18 11.27
N ALA A 230 4.71 -27.27 11.16
CA ALA A 230 4.68 -26.17 10.22
C ALA A 230 6.11 -25.69 9.90
N THR A 231 6.26 -24.94 8.81
CA THR A 231 7.49 -24.25 8.44
C THR A 231 7.20 -22.78 8.21
N THR A 232 8.10 -21.90 8.64
CA THR A 232 8.09 -20.49 8.27
C THR A 232 9.07 -20.24 7.13
N LEU A 233 8.59 -19.54 6.10
CA LEU A 233 9.36 -19.01 4.99
C LEU A 233 9.50 -17.48 5.16
N ASP A 234 10.72 -16.97 4.97
CA ASP A 234 11.12 -15.56 5.11
C ASP A 234 11.58 -15.02 3.76
N PHE A 235 10.79 -14.14 3.17
CA PHE A 235 11.02 -13.64 1.83
C PHE A 235 11.79 -12.32 1.87
N GLU A 236 13.09 -12.41 1.65
CA GLU A 236 14.03 -11.31 1.85
C GLU A 236 13.90 -10.20 0.80
N LEU A 237 13.41 -10.51 -0.39
CA LEU A 237 13.44 -9.64 -1.57
C LEU A 237 12.03 -9.29 -2.13
N VAL A 238 11.02 -9.21 -1.26
CA VAL A 238 9.79 -8.49 -1.61
C VAL A 238 10.08 -6.98 -1.76
N GLN A 239 9.54 -6.35 -2.82
CA GLN A 239 9.75 -4.95 -3.18
C GLN A 239 8.46 -4.14 -3.03
N GLY A 240 8.53 -2.99 -2.34
CA GLY A 240 7.46 -2.00 -2.35
C GLY A 240 7.44 -1.23 -3.66
N ILE A 241 6.29 -1.18 -4.35
CA ILE A 241 6.15 -0.49 -5.65
C ILE A 241 5.78 0.99 -5.53
N GLY A 242 5.34 1.43 -4.34
CA GLY A 242 4.87 2.79 -4.07
C GLY A 242 5.19 3.23 -2.64
N GLN A 243 4.92 4.51 -2.33
CA GLN A 243 5.14 5.10 -1.01
C GLN A 243 3.92 4.96 -0.08
N GLN A 244 2.76 4.62 -0.61
CA GLN A 244 1.48 4.63 0.12
C GLN A 244 0.80 3.27 0.09
N THR A 245 -0.03 3.01 1.10
CA THR A 245 -0.75 1.75 1.31
C THR A 245 -1.44 1.31 0.03
N PHE A 246 -2.33 2.17 -0.48
CA PHE A 246 -3.18 1.90 -1.65
C PHE A 246 -2.40 1.47 -2.89
N GLU A 247 -1.24 2.10 -3.11
CA GLU A 247 -0.37 1.82 -4.25
C GLU A 247 0.13 0.38 -4.21
N ASN A 248 0.52 -0.10 -3.01
CA ASN A 248 1.08 -1.43 -2.80
C ASN A 248 0.00 -2.52 -2.64
N ILE A 249 -1.14 -2.22 -2.00
CA ILE A 249 -2.21 -3.21 -1.76
C ILE A 249 -3.16 -3.43 -2.96
N ARG A 250 -3.32 -2.46 -3.87
CA ARG A 250 -4.13 -2.63 -5.09
C ARG A 250 -3.63 -3.79 -5.98
N PRO A 251 -2.33 -3.93 -6.29
CA PRO A 251 -1.81 -5.10 -7.00
C PRO A 251 -2.06 -6.44 -6.29
N PHE A 252 -2.12 -6.48 -4.96
CA PHE A 252 -2.46 -7.69 -4.21
C PHE A 252 -3.93 -8.12 -4.44
N PHE A 253 -4.87 -7.17 -4.42
CA PHE A 253 -6.30 -7.47 -4.56
C PHE A 253 -6.76 -7.67 -6.01
N CYS A 254 -6.22 -6.94 -6.98
CA CYS A 254 -6.67 -7.01 -8.37
C CYS A 254 -5.58 -7.09 -9.45
N GLY A 255 -4.30 -7.18 -9.08
CA GLY A 255 -3.19 -7.26 -10.04
C GLY A 255 -2.92 -5.96 -10.81
N VAL A 256 -3.66 -4.88 -10.54
CA VAL A 256 -3.53 -3.60 -11.25
C VAL A 256 -2.60 -2.64 -10.49
N LEU A 257 -1.59 -2.13 -11.19
CA LEU A 257 -0.83 -0.95 -10.77
C LEU A 257 -1.41 0.29 -11.47
N LYS A 258 -1.69 1.34 -10.71
CA LYS A 258 -2.07 2.67 -11.25
C LYS A 258 -1.45 3.76 -10.38
N ASP A 259 -0.78 4.72 -11.02
CA ASP A 259 -0.24 5.92 -10.36
C ASP A 259 -1.34 7.00 -10.25
N ASP A 260 -1.89 7.18 -9.04
CA ASP A 260 -2.87 8.24 -8.74
C ASP A 260 -2.19 9.59 -8.35
N ASN A 261 -0.87 9.71 -8.56
CA ASN A 261 -0.08 10.95 -8.43
C ASN A 261 0.41 11.49 -9.81
N LYS A 262 -0.04 10.88 -10.91
CA LYS A 262 0.09 11.48 -12.24
C LYS A 262 -0.69 12.79 -12.30
N VAL A 263 -0.03 13.84 -12.77
CA VAL A 263 -0.64 15.16 -12.96
C VAL A 263 -1.49 15.11 -14.23
N THR A 264 -2.81 15.02 -14.06
CA THR A 264 -3.79 14.89 -15.15
C THR A 264 -4.32 16.22 -15.65
N ALA A 265 -4.84 16.22 -16.89
CA ALA A 265 -5.52 17.36 -17.49
C ALA A 265 -6.76 17.83 -16.69
N SER A 266 -7.48 16.86 -16.12
CA SER A 266 -8.69 17.09 -15.32
C SER A 266 -8.44 16.82 -13.83
N SER A 267 -9.17 17.53 -12.97
CA SER A 267 -9.18 17.37 -11.50
C SER A 267 -10.03 16.21 -11.01
N LYS A 268 -10.73 15.50 -11.90
CA LYS A 268 -11.48 14.26 -11.62
C LYS A 268 -10.53 13.09 -11.30
N ASN A 269 -9.79 13.22 -10.21
CA ASN A 269 -8.85 12.23 -9.72
C ASN A 269 -9.61 11.15 -8.91
N THR A 270 -10.50 10.42 -9.58
CA THR A 270 -11.13 9.22 -9.00
C THR A 270 -10.03 8.17 -8.82
N ARG A 271 -9.58 8.02 -7.56
CA ARG A 271 -8.76 6.88 -7.14
C ARG A 271 -9.42 5.61 -7.67
N ALA A 272 -8.68 4.79 -8.40
CA ALA A 272 -9.25 3.53 -8.86
C ALA A 272 -9.57 2.62 -7.66
N SER A 273 -10.59 1.76 -7.79
CA SER A 273 -10.94 0.76 -6.78
C SER A 273 -9.69 0.02 -6.27
N LEU A 274 -9.71 -0.35 -4.99
CA LEU A 274 -8.75 -1.27 -4.41
C LEU A 274 -8.85 -2.64 -5.11
N GLY A 275 -10.02 -2.98 -5.64
CA GLY A 275 -10.26 -4.19 -6.40
C GLY A 275 -10.45 -5.44 -5.55
N VAL A 276 -10.85 -5.31 -4.28
CA VAL A 276 -11.14 -6.42 -3.35
C VAL A 276 -12.07 -7.45 -4.00
N GLU A 277 -13.06 -6.95 -4.74
CA GLU A 277 -14.03 -7.71 -5.52
C GLU A 277 -13.41 -8.71 -6.52
N VAL A 278 -12.19 -8.45 -7.01
CA VAL A 278 -11.50 -9.30 -8.00
C VAL A 278 -10.99 -10.57 -7.33
N LEU A 279 -10.18 -10.44 -6.27
CA LEU A 279 -9.69 -11.58 -5.48
C LEU A 279 -10.87 -12.28 -4.78
N TYR A 280 -11.71 -11.54 -4.05
CA TYR A 280 -12.79 -12.11 -3.24
C TYR A 280 -13.88 -12.76 -4.10
N GLY A 281 -14.23 -12.14 -5.23
CA GLY A 281 -15.16 -12.72 -6.20
C GLY A 281 -14.62 -14.00 -6.86
N THR A 282 -13.30 -14.08 -7.10
CA THR A 282 -12.67 -15.30 -7.62
C THR A 282 -12.65 -16.42 -6.60
N PHE A 283 -12.28 -16.14 -5.35
CA PHE A 283 -12.32 -17.12 -4.27
C PHE A 283 -13.75 -17.59 -3.97
N LYS A 284 -14.76 -16.71 -4.03
CA LYS A 284 -16.17 -17.09 -3.95
C LYS A 284 -16.61 -18.03 -5.06
N LYS A 285 -16.19 -17.80 -6.32
CA LYS A 285 -16.41 -18.75 -7.43
C LYS A 285 -15.78 -20.12 -7.17
N TRP A 286 -14.69 -20.18 -6.41
CA TRP A 286 -14.07 -21.42 -5.93
C TRP A 286 -14.68 -21.99 -4.64
N GLY A 287 -15.80 -21.44 -4.17
CA GLY A 287 -16.55 -21.95 -3.02
C GLY A 287 -16.01 -21.51 -1.66
N TYR A 288 -15.24 -20.42 -1.59
CA TYR A 288 -14.82 -19.83 -0.31
C TYR A 288 -15.90 -18.90 0.26
N GLN A 289 -15.78 -18.64 1.57
CA GLN A 289 -16.35 -17.47 2.23
C GLN A 289 -15.23 -16.47 2.55
N THR A 290 -15.56 -15.19 2.66
CA THR A 290 -14.57 -14.11 2.74
C THR A 290 -14.73 -13.23 3.99
N LEU A 291 -13.61 -12.92 4.65
CA LEU A 291 -13.57 -12.01 5.80
C LEU A 291 -12.62 -10.85 5.52
N PHE A 292 -13.05 -9.62 5.79
CA PHE A 292 -12.18 -8.44 5.77
C PHE A 292 -12.30 -7.74 7.12
N GLN A 293 -11.17 -7.39 7.74
CA GLN A 293 -11.17 -6.53 8.92
C GLN A 293 -9.99 -5.56 8.93
N GLU A 294 -10.20 -4.39 9.52
CA GLU A 294 -9.16 -3.40 9.79
C GLU A 294 -9.32 -2.81 11.21
N ASP A 295 -8.21 -2.35 11.79
CA ASP A 295 -8.17 -1.75 13.13
C ASP A 295 -8.56 -0.26 13.18
N LEU A 296 -9.26 0.24 12.15
CA LEU A 296 -9.76 1.61 12.01
C LEU A 296 -11.28 1.68 12.08
N CYS A 297 -11.82 2.87 12.37
CA CYS A 297 -13.25 3.12 12.25
C CYS A 297 -13.67 3.40 10.80
N TRP A 298 -14.75 2.79 10.34
CA TRP A 298 -15.22 2.89 8.95
C TRP A 298 -15.64 4.31 8.50
N TYR A 299 -16.03 5.18 9.46
CA TYR A 299 -16.34 6.59 9.23
C TYR A 299 -15.19 7.56 9.55
N ASP A 300 -13.96 7.05 9.70
CA ASP A 300 -12.77 7.90 9.88
C ASP A 300 -12.60 8.90 8.71
N VAL A 301 -11.97 10.04 9.01
CA VAL A 301 -11.73 11.10 8.02
C VAL A 301 -10.93 10.64 6.80
N TRP A 302 -10.10 9.60 6.94
CA TRP A 302 -9.33 9.00 5.84
C TRP A 302 -10.08 7.88 5.10
N GLY A 303 -11.25 7.47 5.59
CA GLY A 303 -12.00 6.32 5.08
C GLY A 303 -11.44 4.97 5.57
N SER A 304 -11.78 3.92 4.84
CA SER A 304 -11.48 2.51 5.15
C SER A 304 -11.03 1.81 3.86
N GLY A 305 -10.35 0.67 3.98
CA GLY A 305 -10.01 -0.16 2.81
C GLY A 305 -11.25 -0.58 1.99
N LEU A 306 -12.41 -0.72 2.64
CA LEU A 306 -13.68 -1.06 2.00
C LEU A 306 -14.36 0.12 1.28
N THR A 307 -14.01 1.37 1.62
CA THR A 307 -14.48 2.59 0.95
C THR A 307 -13.47 3.16 -0.05
N ASP A 308 -12.44 2.39 -0.41
CA ASP A 308 -11.33 2.81 -1.26
C ASP A 308 -10.54 4.01 -0.68
N ILE A 309 -10.44 4.10 0.65
CA ILE A 309 -9.74 5.17 1.40
C ILE A 309 -10.25 6.56 0.95
N GLU A 310 -11.58 6.68 0.83
CA GLU A 310 -12.28 7.90 0.45
C GLU A 310 -12.27 8.91 1.61
N LYS A 311 -11.41 9.93 1.52
CA LYS A 311 -11.34 11.02 2.50
C LYS A 311 -12.64 11.85 2.49
N ARG A 312 -13.42 11.82 3.56
CA ARG A 312 -14.64 12.62 3.79
C ARG A 312 -14.72 13.06 5.26
N ALA A 313 -15.46 14.11 5.57
CA ALA A 313 -15.64 14.56 6.95
C ALA A 313 -16.36 13.49 7.79
N VAL A 314 -16.06 13.45 9.09
CA VAL A 314 -16.76 12.60 10.07
C VAL A 314 -18.21 13.09 10.23
N PRO A 315 -19.23 12.23 10.13
CA PRO A 315 -20.64 12.61 10.34
C PRO A 315 -20.87 13.27 11.71
N GLN A 316 -21.65 14.35 11.74
CA GLN A 316 -21.96 15.12 12.95
C GLN A 316 -23.39 14.87 13.47
N SER A 317 -24.29 14.37 12.63
CA SER A 317 -25.69 14.10 12.98
C SER A 317 -26.15 12.68 12.68
N ASP A 318 -27.20 12.23 13.37
CA ASP A 318 -27.83 10.91 13.14
C ASP A 318 -28.38 10.74 11.72
N SER A 319 -28.69 11.84 11.02
CA SER A 319 -29.09 11.78 9.60
C SER A 319 -27.88 11.48 8.71
N GLU A 320 -26.77 12.20 8.90
CA GLU A 320 -25.53 11.96 8.17
C GLU A 320 -24.97 10.55 8.43
N PHE A 321 -25.05 10.06 9.68
CA PHE A 321 -24.64 8.67 9.99
C PHE A 321 -25.48 7.64 9.22
N LYS A 322 -26.80 7.80 9.13
CA LYS A 322 -27.68 6.88 8.38
C LYS A 322 -27.37 6.88 6.88
N GLU A 323 -27.19 8.07 6.29
CA GLU A 323 -26.84 8.23 4.89
C GLU A 323 -25.46 7.60 4.59
N ARG A 324 -24.45 7.96 5.38
CA ARG A 324 -23.06 7.48 5.24
C ARG A 324 -22.94 5.97 5.49
N TRP A 325 -23.76 5.42 6.39
CA TRP A 325 -23.82 3.97 6.64
C TRP A 325 -24.43 3.23 5.45
N LYS A 326 -25.55 3.73 4.89
CA LYS A 326 -26.16 3.15 3.69
C LYS A 326 -25.19 3.16 2.50
N GLU A 327 -24.50 4.28 2.25
CA GLU A 327 -23.43 4.35 1.24
C GLU A 327 -22.35 3.27 1.46
N PHE A 328 -21.95 3.07 2.72
CA PHE A 328 -20.92 2.10 3.10
C PHE A 328 -21.38 0.66 2.83
N GLU A 329 -22.59 0.28 3.26
CA GLU A 329 -23.17 -1.05 2.99
C GLU A 329 -23.28 -1.30 1.47
N GLU A 330 -23.76 -0.32 0.70
CA GLU A 330 -23.85 -0.39 -0.77
C GLU A 330 -22.49 -0.54 -1.46
N LYS A 331 -21.41 0.02 -0.89
CA LYS A 331 -20.03 -0.19 -1.35
C LYS A 331 -19.53 -1.59 -0.96
N VAL A 332 -19.67 -1.99 0.31
CA VAL A 332 -19.20 -3.29 0.84
C VAL A 332 -19.85 -4.48 0.12
N ALA A 333 -21.15 -4.40 -0.17
CA ALA A 333 -21.87 -5.43 -0.92
C ALA A 333 -21.23 -5.75 -2.29
N LYS A 334 -20.65 -4.73 -2.95
CA LYS A 334 -19.94 -4.87 -4.23
C LYS A 334 -18.54 -5.48 -4.07
N LYS A 335 -17.87 -5.26 -2.92
CA LYS A 335 -16.52 -5.76 -2.60
C LYS A 335 -16.43 -7.27 -2.34
N GLN A 336 -17.55 -8.01 -2.43
CA GLN A 336 -17.59 -9.46 -2.24
C GLN A 336 -17.14 -9.94 -0.84
N VAL A 337 -17.27 -9.11 0.19
CA VAL A 337 -17.03 -9.49 1.61
C VAL A 337 -18.24 -10.23 2.18
N ASP A 338 -18.03 -11.30 2.95
CA ASP A 338 -19.11 -11.96 3.71
C ASP A 338 -19.12 -11.56 5.20
N HIS A 339 -17.94 -11.33 5.78
CA HIS A 339 -17.78 -11.01 7.20
C HIS A 339 -16.86 -9.79 7.37
N GLN A 340 -17.27 -8.78 8.15
CA GLN A 340 -16.47 -7.57 8.41
C GLN A 340 -15.60 -7.65 9.67
N GLY A 341 -15.44 -8.88 10.19
CA GLY A 341 -14.72 -9.18 11.43
C GLY A 341 -15.24 -8.38 12.62
N ILE A 342 -14.33 -7.69 13.30
CA ILE A 342 -14.63 -6.72 14.36
C ILE A 342 -14.28 -5.26 13.96
N THR A 343 -14.29 -4.91 12.67
CA THR A 343 -13.95 -3.55 12.20
C THR A 343 -14.76 -2.45 12.90
N HIS A 344 -16.05 -2.69 13.16
CA HIS A 344 -16.92 -1.71 13.82
C HIS A 344 -16.63 -1.54 15.33
N PHE A 345 -15.86 -2.45 15.96
CA PHE A 345 -15.43 -2.28 17.36
C PHE A 345 -14.48 -1.09 17.49
N SER A 346 -13.64 -0.84 16.47
CA SER A 346 -12.72 0.31 16.39
C SER A 346 -13.42 1.64 16.67
N CYS A 347 -14.63 1.85 16.13
CA CYS A 347 -15.36 3.11 16.28
C CYS A 347 -15.69 3.45 17.73
N THR A 348 -16.29 2.51 18.47
CA THR A 348 -16.61 2.71 19.90
C THR A 348 -15.35 2.67 20.77
N ALA A 349 -14.41 1.77 20.46
CA ALA A 349 -13.21 1.56 21.28
C ALA A 349 -12.26 2.77 21.19
N LEU A 350 -11.98 3.27 20.00
CA LEU A 350 -11.12 4.43 19.79
C LEU A 350 -11.77 5.73 20.28
N ASP A 351 -13.11 5.91 20.18
CA ASP A 351 -13.76 7.03 20.86
C ASP A 351 -13.61 6.91 22.39
N LYS A 352 -13.92 5.75 22.96
CA LYS A 352 -13.84 5.52 24.42
C LYS A 352 -12.43 5.75 24.98
N MET A 353 -11.39 5.34 24.25
CA MET A 353 -9.99 5.47 24.68
C MET A 353 -9.37 6.83 24.33
N LEU A 354 -9.65 7.38 23.15
CA LEU A 354 -8.89 8.47 22.53
C LEU A 354 -9.72 9.69 22.11
N ARG A 355 -11.06 9.61 22.13
CA ARG A 355 -11.99 10.58 21.51
C ARG A 355 -11.69 10.83 20.03
N ARG A 356 -11.35 9.77 19.30
CA ARG A 356 -10.93 9.78 17.89
C ARG A 356 -11.42 8.53 17.15
N THR A 357 -11.41 8.60 15.82
CA THR A 357 -11.80 7.52 14.89
C THR A 357 -10.61 6.68 14.37
N ASN A 358 -9.38 7.14 14.59
CA ASN A 358 -8.14 6.45 14.27
C ASN A 358 -7.10 6.63 15.39
N HIS A 359 -6.03 5.84 15.30
CA HIS A 359 -4.92 5.79 16.25
C HIS A 359 -3.58 6.27 15.68
N TYR A 360 -3.56 7.03 14.57
CA TYR A 360 -2.31 7.34 13.88
C TYR A 360 -1.30 8.11 14.76
N ASP A 361 -1.70 9.19 15.43
CA ASP A 361 -0.73 10.10 16.06
C ASP A 361 -0.31 9.66 17.48
N TYR A 362 -1.17 9.92 18.47
CA TYR A 362 -0.94 9.68 19.91
C TYR A 362 -2.08 8.81 20.47
N PRO A 363 -1.89 8.11 21.60
CA PRO A 363 -0.70 7.98 22.47
C PRO A 363 0.24 6.82 22.08
N GLN A 364 1.30 6.60 22.87
CA GLN A 364 2.25 5.49 22.70
C GLN A 364 1.67 4.11 23.07
N LYS A 365 0.72 4.06 24.02
CA LYS A 365 0.03 2.83 24.47
C LYS A 365 -1.46 3.01 24.29
N ILE A 366 -2.11 2.07 23.62
CA ILE A 366 -3.56 2.08 23.39
C ILE A 366 -4.10 0.80 24.00
N CYS A 367 -4.90 0.96 25.04
CA CYS A 367 -5.25 -0.13 25.95
C CYS A 367 -6.72 -0.07 26.34
N LEU A 368 -7.31 -1.27 26.44
CA LEU A 368 -8.67 -1.50 26.89
C LEU A 368 -8.62 -2.70 27.84
N ASN A 369 -9.21 -2.58 29.04
CA ASN A 369 -9.23 -3.63 30.06
C ASN A 369 -7.84 -4.29 30.30
N GLY A 370 -6.78 -3.49 30.34
CA GLY A 370 -5.40 -3.95 30.53
C GLY A 370 -4.81 -4.78 29.38
N LYS A 371 -5.43 -4.77 28.19
CA LYS A 371 -4.94 -5.39 26.95
C LYS A 371 -4.65 -4.32 25.90
N PHE A 372 -3.56 -4.50 25.14
CA PHE A 372 -3.28 -3.64 23.99
C PHE A 372 -4.37 -3.79 22.93
N TYR A 373 -4.78 -2.69 22.30
CA TYR A 373 -5.86 -2.64 21.31
C TYR A 373 -5.75 -3.70 20.19
N SER A 374 -4.55 -3.92 19.67
CA SER A 374 -4.25 -4.93 18.64
C SER A 374 -4.47 -6.39 19.08
N TRP A 375 -4.47 -6.67 20.39
CA TRP A 375 -4.75 -8.00 20.93
C TRP A 375 -6.16 -8.48 20.55
N TYR A 376 -7.16 -7.59 20.59
CA TYR A 376 -8.56 -7.94 20.32
C TYR A 376 -8.77 -8.52 18.93
N PHE A 377 -8.09 -7.99 17.92
CA PHE A 377 -8.16 -8.48 16.54
C PHE A 377 -7.43 -9.83 16.39
N MET A 378 -6.26 -10.01 17.03
CA MET A 378 -5.52 -11.29 17.04
C MET A 378 -6.27 -12.40 17.78
N ASP A 379 -6.91 -12.07 18.90
CA ASP A 379 -7.76 -12.98 19.66
C ASP A 379 -9.02 -13.36 18.85
N TYR A 380 -9.69 -12.37 18.25
CA TYR A 380 -10.83 -12.61 17.38
C TYR A 380 -10.50 -13.53 16.20
N ILE A 381 -9.46 -13.27 15.42
CA ILE A 381 -9.12 -14.13 14.27
C ILE A 381 -8.70 -15.55 14.72
N THR A 382 -8.11 -15.69 15.92
CA THR A 382 -7.84 -17.00 16.54
C THR A 382 -9.14 -17.73 16.89
N LYS A 383 -10.15 -17.04 17.44
CA LYS A 383 -11.50 -17.60 17.69
C LYS A 383 -12.18 -18.04 16.39
N VAL A 384 -12.08 -17.24 15.32
CA VAL A 384 -12.61 -17.58 13.99
C VAL A 384 -11.99 -18.88 13.47
N TYR A 385 -10.66 -19.00 13.45
CA TYR A 385 -10.00 -20.24 12.98
C TYR A 385 -10.24 -21.44 13.90
N THR A 386 -10.41 -21.22 15.21
CA THR A 386 -10.80 -22.27 16.16
C THR A 386 -12.18 -22.84 15.83
N ALA A 387 -13.19 -21.97 15.65
CA ALA A 387 -14.53 -22.39 15.29
C ALA A 387 -14.57 -23.02 13.88
N LEU A 388 -13.80 -22.50 12.92
CA LEU A 388 -13.69 -23.05 11.56
C LEU A 388 -13.09 -24.46 11.57
N LYS A 389 -12.11 -24.74 12.45
CA LYS A 389 -11.54 -26.07 12.66
C LYS A 389 -12.58 -27.07 13.18
N SER A 390 -13.42 -26.68 14.15
CA SER A 390 -14.49 -27.51 14.72
C SER A 390 -15.72 -27.71 13.82
N ASP A 391 -15.76 -27.06 12.65
CA ASP A 391 -16.83 -27.14 11.66
C ASP A 391 -16.27 -27.57 10.30
N GLU A 392 -16.03 -28.88 10.15
CA GLU A 392 -15.57 -29.50 8.89
C GLU A 392 -16.48 -29.19 7.70
N LYS A 393 -17.78 -28.89 7.95
CA LYS A 393 -18.75 -28.56 6.90
C LYS A 393 -18.76 -27.07 6.55
N ALA A 394 -17.98 -26.20 7.20
CA ALA A 394 -17.85 -24.80 6.81
C ALA A 394 -17.02 -24.62 5.54
N LYS A 395 -17.45 -23.73 4.64
CA LYS A 395 -16.69 -23.32 3.44
C LYS A 395 -15.29 -22.80 3.84
N PRO A 396 -14.26 -23.06 3.04
CA PRO A 396 -12.91 -22.55 3.32
C PRO A 396 -12.91 -21.02 3.38
N LEU A 397 -12.03 -20.46 4.21
CA LEU A 397 -11.98 -19.03 4.51
C LEU A 397 -10.81 -18.36 3.82
N LEU A 398 -11.07 -17.25 3.11
CA LEU A 398 -10.08 -16.22 2.80
C LEU A 398 -10.32 -15.04 3.76
N SER A 399 -9.40 -14.80 4.67
CA SER A 399 -9.44 -13.65 5.59
C SER A 399 -8.31 -12.67 5.31
N TYR A 400 -8.63 -11.38 5.41
CA TYR A 400 -7.70 -10.26 5.35
C TYR A 400 -7.85 -9.39 6.61
N MET A 401 -6.72 -8.98 7.16
CA MET A 401 -6.60 -8.29 8.44
C MET A 401 -5.58 -7.16 8.32
N HIS A 402 -6.03 -5.91 8.41
CA HIS A 402 -5.19 -4.71 8.27
C HIS A 402 -4.91 -4.09 9.63
N PHE A 403 -3.63 -4.03 10.01
CA PHE A 403 -3.16 -3.31 11.21
C PHE A 403 -2.50 -1.99 10.83
N ASN A 404 -3.13 -0.88 11.20
CA ASN A 404 -2.66 0.49 11.03
C ASN A 404 -1.83 0.97 12.25
N THR A 405 -1.58 0.08 13.21
CA THR A 405 -0.81 0.38 14.42
C THR A 405 0.60 0.94 14.14
N GLY A 406 1.20 0.59 12.99
CA GLY A 406 2.50 1.09 12.52
C GLY A 406 2.48 2.43 11.78
N HIS A 407 1.31 2.90 11.34
CA HIS A 407 1.15 4.15 10.57
C HIS A 407 1.15 5.36 11.52
N GLU A 408 2.29 5.62 12.15
CA GLU A 408 2.44 6.53 13.29
C GLU A 408 3.76 7.32 13.31
N THR A 409 3.85 8.34 14.16
CA THR A 409 4.83 9.44 14.04
C THR A 409 6.20 9.20 14.69
N ASN A 410 6.33 8.22 15.58
CA ASN A 410 7.56 7.92 16.32
C ASN A 410 8.20 6.55 16.00
N GLY A 411 7.46 5.65 15.33
CA GLY A 411 7.96 4.35 14.89
C GLY A 411 8.30 3.38 16.04
N LYS A 412 7.56 3.44 17.15
CA LYS A 412 7.77 2.59 18.35
C LYS A 412 6.48 2.01 18.92
N ARG A 413 5.28 2.34 18.44
CA ARG A 413 4.00 1.77 18.95
C ARG A 413 3.91 0.26 18.73
N MET A 414 4.52 -0.25 17.66
CA MET A 414 4.51 -1.68 17.33
C MET A 414 5.02 -2.59 18.45
N ILE A 415 5.87 -2.12 19.36
CA ILE A 415 6.30 -2.87 20.56
C ILE A 415 5.11 -3.43 21.35
N ASN A 416 3.96 -2.73 21.35
CA ASN A 416 2.72 -3.17 22.00
C ASN A 416 2.16 -4.48 21.39
N MET A 417 2.51 -4.81 20.14
CA MET A 417 2.10 -6.03 19.46
C MET A 417 3.03 -7.21 19.74
N ASP A 418 4.31 -7.00 20.06
CA ASP A 418 5.37 -8.02 20.04
C ASP A 418 5.02 -9.33 20.78
N ALA A 419 4.66 -9.25 22.05
CA ALA A 419 4.32 -10.44 22.85
C ALA A 419 3.03 -11.14 22.38
N ASN A 420 2.04 -10.37 21.90
CA ASN A 420 0.77 -10.90 21.40
C ASN A 420 0.92 -11.55 20.02
N MET A 421 1.69 -10.91 19.14
CA MET A 421 2.06 -11.42 17.81
C MET A 421 2.89 -12.69 17.93
N ALA A 422 3.86 -12.75 18.84
CA ALA A 422 4.62 -13.98 19.12
C ALA A 422 3.72 -15.15 19.54
N LYS A 423 2.75 -14.90 20.43
CA LYS A 423 1.77 -15.92 20.84
C LYS A 423 0.84 -16.32 19.69
N PHE A 424 0.37 -15.36 18.91
CA PHE A 424 -0.46 -15.59 17.73
C PHE A 424 0.25 -16.46 16.68
N ILE A 425 1.52 -16.14 16.36
CA ILE A 425 2.38 -16.88 15.41
C ILE A 425 2.53 -18.35 15.82
N ILE A 426 2.70 -18.66 17.12
CA ILE A 426 2.73 -20.06 17.57
C ILE A 426 1.34 -20.70 17.50
N ASN A 427 0.29 -20.00 17.93
CA ASN A 427 -1.08 -20.53 17.92
C ASN A 427 -1.58 -20.89 16.51
N ILE A 428 -1.26 -20.08 15.49
CA ILE A 428 -1.79 -20.28 14.13
C ILE A 428 -1.27 -21.57 13.47
N THR A 429 -0.12 -22.10 13.91
CA THR A 429 0.40 -23.40 13.44
C THR A 429 -0.50 -24.59 13.77
N SER A 430 -1.41 -24.45 14.73
CA SER A 430 -2.37 -25.51 15.12
C SER A 430 -3.53 -25.71 14.13
N PHE A 431 -3.61 -24.87 13.09
CA PHE A 431 -4.60 -24.96 12.01
C PHE A 431 -3.95 -25.55 10.76
N SER A 432 -3.89 -26.88 10.69
CA SER A 432 -3.20 -27.67 9.63
C SER A 432 -3.53 -27.29 8.19
N ASP A 433 -4.69 -26.67 7.96
CA ASP A 433 -5.20 -26.30 6.64
C ASP A 433 -5.08 -24.80 6.32
N THR A 434 -4.51 -23.99 7.21
CA THR A 434 -4.49 -22.52 7.08
C THR A 434 -3.11 -22.00 6.69
N LEU A 435 -2.97 -21.54 5.45
CA LEU A 435 -1.82 -20.78 5.00
C LEU A 435 -1.91 -19.36 5.56
N THR A 436 -0.92 -18.94 6.35
CA THR A 436 -0.89 -17.59 6.94
C THR A 436 0.22 -16.76 6.34
N LEU A 437 -0.12 -15.59 5.79
CA LEU A 437 0.81 -14.56 5.34
C LEU A 437 0.87 -13.46 6.40
N ILE A 438 2.07 -13.04 6.76
CA ILE A 438 2.33 -11.80 7.50
C ILE A 438 3.17 -10.92 6.59
N LEU A 439 2.62 -9.80 6.12
CA LEU A 439 3.29 -8.89 5.20
C LEU A 439 3.14 -7.43 5.60
N SER A 440 3.87 -6.54 4.94
CA SER A 440 3.61 -5.10 4.95
C SER A 440 3.49 -4.56 3.53
N ASP A 441 2.99 -3.34 3.42
CA ASP A 441 2.80 -2.58 2.19
C ASP A 441 4.05 -1.74 1.85
N HIS A 442 4.59 -1.03 2.85
CA HIS A 442 5.77 -0.20 2.78
C HIS A 442 6.36 0.04 4.19
N GLY A 443 7.51 0.72 4.27
CA GLY A 443 8.07 1.20 5.53
C GLY A 443 7.42 2.48 6.07
N HIS A 444 8.06 3.11 7.04
CA HIS A 444 7.51 4.27 7.76
C HIS A 444 7.23 5.48 6.87
N THR A 445 5.97 5.89 6.76
CA THR A 445 5.56 7.11 6.02
C THR A 445 5.39 8.34 6.91
N ARG A 446 5.20 8.18 8.23
CA ARG A 446 4.86 9.27 9.16
C ARG A 446 5.98 9.67 10.12
N THR A 447 7.09 8.96 10.15
CA THR A 447 8.24 9.30 11.00
C THR A 447 9.22 10.23 10.28
N PRO A 448 9.99 11.07 10.99
CA PRO A 448 11.07 11.87 10.39
C PRO A 448 12.15 11.03 9.70
N PHE A 449 12.35 9.78 10.15
CA PHE A 449 13.34 8.84 9.62
C PHE A 449 13.16 8.54 8.13
N ARG A 450 11.93 8.57 7.60
CA ARG A 450 11.64 8.41 6.16
C ARG A 450 12.43 9.38 5.26
N ASN A 451 12.83 10.53 5.82
CA ASN A 451 13.53 11.61 5.11
C ASN A 451 15.06 11.46 5.15
N THR A 452 15.58 10.48 5.92
CA THR A 452 17.01 10.11 5.95
C THR A 452 17.36 9.19 4.77
N LYS A 453 18.66 9.02 4.49
CA LYS A 453 19.11 8.17 3.37
C LYS A 453 18.73 6.71 3.58
N GLU A 454 18.85 6.21 4.82
CA GLU A 454 18.51 4.83 5.16
C GLU A 454 17.00 4.62 5.30
N GLY A 455 16.29 5.51 6.00
CA GLY A 455 14.82 5.40 6.12
C GLY A 455 14.09 5.58 4.79
N GLY A 456 14.65 6.34 3.85
CA GLY A 456 14.16 6.42 2.48
C GLY A 456 14.36 5.15 1.65
N LYS A 457 15.24 4.22 2.08
CA LYS A 457 15.36 2.86 1.52
C LYS A 457 14.41 1.90 2.23
N GLU A 458 14.39 1.93 3.57
CA GLU A 458 13.47 1.10 4.37
C GLU A 458 11.99 1.32 3.99
N LEU A 459 11.62 2.52 3.50
CA LEU A 459 10.30 2.80 2.95
C LEU A 459 9.85 1.81 1.85
N TYR A 460 10.78 1.25 1.07
CA TYR A 460 10.50 0.32 -0.03
C TYR A 460 10.94 -1.13 0.26
N ASP A 461 11.29 -1.40 1.51
CA ASP A 461 11.67 -2.72 2.03
C ASP A 461 10.55 -3.29 2.91
N PRO A 462 9.40 -3.73 2.34
CA PRO A 462 8.37 -4.40 3.12
C PRO A 462 8.82 -5.78 3.58
N LEU A 463 8.10 -6.33 4.56
CA LEU A 463 8.26 -7.69 5.05
C LEU A 463 7.26 -8.62 4.34
N PHE A 464 7.63 -9.89 4.21
CA PHE A 464 6.71 -10.94 3.75
C PHE A 464 7.16 -12.29 4.33
N PHE A 465 6.30 -12.89 5.15
CA PHE A 465 6.49 -14.20 5.76
C PHE A 465 5.31 -15.10 5.41
N MET A 466 5.58 -16.39 5.20
CA MET A 466 4.53 -17.41 5.11
C MET A 466 4.72 -18.45 6.22
N ILE A 467 3.67 -18.71 6.99
CA ILE A 467 3.58 -19.86 7.90
C ILE A 467 2.79 -20.94 7.16
N VAL A 468 3.45 -22.06 6.90
CA VAL A 468 2.94 -23.18 6.10
C VAL A 468 2.85 -24.42 6.99
N PRO A 469 1.67 -24.75 7.54
CA PRO A 469 1.42 -26.02 8.22
C PRO A 469 1.57 -27.23 7.30
N ASP A 470 1.85 -28.41 7.86
CA ASP A 470 2.11 -29.63 7.08
C ASP A 470 0.95 -30.00 6.13
N GLY A 471 -0.31 -29.84 6.55
CA GLY A 471 -1.49 -30.08 5.71
C GLY A 471 -1.66 -29.06 4.56
N VAL A 472 -1.10 -27.85 4.69
CA VAL A 472 -1.00 -26.88 3.58
C VAL A 472 0.11 -27.29 2.62
N ARG A 473 1.28 -27.72 3.15
CA ARG A 473 2.41 -28.21 2.34
C ARG A 473 1.97 -29.37 1.45
N GLU A 474 1.23 -30.33 2.00
CA GLU A 474 0.66 -31.46 1.26
C GLU A 474 -0.30 -31.01 0.13
N LYS A 475 -1.16 -30.03 0.41
CA LYS A 475 -2.14 -29.50 -0.57
C LYS A 475 -1.55 -28.57 -1.62
N LEU A 476 -0.41 -27.94 -1.36
CA LEU A 476 0.36 -27.16 -2.35
C LEU A 476 1.22 -28.06 -3.25
N GLY A 477 1.64 -29.23 -2.75
CA GLY A 477 2.50 -30.16 -3.47
C GLY A 477 3.98 -29.74 -3.51
N PRO A 478 4.88 -30.66 -3.88
CA PRO A 478 6.33 -30.44 -3.81
C PRO A 478 6.81 -29.32 -4.75
N GLU A 479 6.22 -29.18 -5.94
CA GLU A 479 6.62 -28.19 -6.94
C GLU A 479 6.42 -26.75 -6.45
N ARG A 480 5.19 -26.39 -6.04
CA ARG A 480 4.90 -25.07 -5.48
C ARG A 480 5.68 -24.80 -4.19
N MET A 481 5.92 -25.83 -3.38
CA MET A 481 6.72 -25.69 -2.16
C MET A 481 8.19 -25.44 -2.45
N ASN A 482 8.79 -26.11 -3.44
CA ASN A 482 10.14 -25.84 -3.89
C ASN A 482 10.25 -24.42 -4.46
N ALA A 483 9.30 -24.01 -5.30
CA ALA A 483 9.23 -22.64 -5.81
C ALA A 483 9.16 -21.60 -4.69
N LEU A 484 8.30 -21.78 -3.68
CA LEU A 484 8.22 -20.89 -2.52
C LEU A 484 9.54 -20.85 -1.72
N VAL A 485 10.21 -21.99 -1.53
CA VAL A 485 11.51 -22.07 -0.86
C VAL A 485 12.59 -21.32 -1.64
N THR A 486 12.70 -21.53 -2.96
CA THR A 486 13.59 -20.81 -3.88
C THR A 486 13.29 -19.30 -3.86
N ASN A 487 12.01 -18.92 -3.90
CA ASN A 487 11.54 -17.55 -4.03
C ASN A 487 11.79 -16.68 -2.78
N GLN A 488 12.13 -17.27 -1.63
CA GLN A 488 12.63 -16.51 -0.46
C GLN A 488 13.82 -15.61 -0.80
N LYS A 489 14.63 -16.00 -1.79
CA LYS A 489 15.81 -15.27 -2.28
C LYS A 489 15.62 -14.67 -3.69
N ARG A 490 14.38 -14.51 -4.17
CA ARG A 490 14.07 -13.93 -5.48
C ARG A 490 13.32 -12.61 -5.33
N LEU A 491 13.55 -11.68 -6.26
CA LEU A 491 12.89 -10.37 -6.29
C LEU A 491 11.44 -10.49 -6.77
N PHE A 492 10.47 -10.01 -6.00
CA PHE A 492 9.06 -9.99 -6.40
C PHE A 492 8.26 -8.84 -5.78
N VAL A 493 7.05 -8.63 -6.32
CA VAL A 493 6.09 -7.61 -5.86
C VAL A 493 4.77 -8.27 -5.49
N LEU A 494 3.89 -7.58 -4.77
CA LEU A 494 2.59 -8.16 -4.36
C LEU A 494 1.66 -8.55 -5.54
N LYS A 495 1.93 -8.04 -6.76
CA LYS A 495 1.30 -8.53 -8.01
C LYS A 495 1.62 -10.00 -8.30
N ASP A 496 2.81 -10.48 -7.92
CA ASP A 496 3.20 -11.89 -8.08
C ASP A 496 2.52 -12.78 -7.02
N VAL A 497 2.20 -12.22 -5.84
CA VAL A 497 1.36 -12.90 -4.82
C VAL A 497 -0.08 -13.01 -5.31
N HIS A 498 -0.61 -11.95 -5.94
CA HIS A 498 -1.93 -11.98 -6.59
C HIS A 498 -2.01 -13.07 -7.66
N LYS A 499 -1.03 -13.16 -8.56
CA LYS A 499 -0.95 -14.25 -9.56
C LYS A 499 -0.99 -15.64 -8.94
N ALA A 500 -0.21 -15.88 -7.89
CA ALA A 500 -0.22 -17.14 -7.15
C ALA A 500 -1.63 -17.46 -6.62
N PHE A 501 -2.27 -16.52 -5.93
CA PHE A 501 -3.62 -16.72 -5.40
C PHE A 501 -4.66 -16.91 -6.51
N MET A 502 -4.54 -16.21 -7.64
CA MET A 502 -5.41 -16.33 -8.81
C MET A 502 -5.14 -17.58 -9.68
N SER A 503 -4.07 -18.33 -9.41
CA SER A 503 -3.80 -19.66 -9.98
C SER A 503 -4.19 -20.82 -9.05
N LEU A 504 -4.46 -20.55 -7.77
CA LEU A 504 -4.54 -21.57 -6.72
C LEU A 504 -5.51 -22.73 -7.04
N HIS A 505 -6.69 -22.41 -7.59
CA HIS A 505 -7.70 -23.38 -8.06
C HIS A 505 -8.18 -23.10 -9.50
N ASP A 506 -7.39 -22.42 -10.33
CA ASP A 506 -7.73 -22.16 -11.74
C ASP A 506 -7.32 -23.37 -12.61
N PRO A 507 -8.25 -24.12 -13.24
CA PRO A 507 -7.90 -25.33 -14.01
C PRO A 507 -7.00 -25.12 -15.22
N LYS A 508 -6.78 -23.87 -15.67
CA LYS A 508 -5.88 -23.55 -16.78
C LYS A 508 -4.51 -23.04 -16.32
N LYS A 509 -4.37 -22.70 -15.04
CA LYS A 509 -3.14 -22.07 -14.49
C LYS A 509 -2.52 -22.87 -13.35
N MET A 510 -3.27 -23.74 -12.68
CA MET A 510 -2.80 -24.33 -11.42
C MET A 510 -1.53 -25.17 -11.59
N ASP A 511 -1.38 -25.84 -12.73
CA ASP A 511 -0.25 -26.70 -13.09
C ASP A 511 0.79 -25.99 -13.97
N SER A 512 0.76 -24.65 -14.05
CA SER A 512 1.70 -23.88 -14.88
C SER A 512 3.00 -23.56 -14.13
N VAL A 513 4.12 -23.94 -14.72
CA VAL A 513 5.47 -23.62 -14.22
C VAL A 513 5.93 -22.19 -14.55
N ASP A 514 5.12 -21.40 -15.26
CA ASP A 514 5.45 -20.03 -15.63
C ASP A 514 5.08 -19.03 -14.52
N TYR A 515 6.08 -18.42 -13.89
CA TYR A 515 5.91 -17.35 -12.90
C TYR A 515 5.14 -16.14 -13.46
N SER A 516 5.11 -15.94 -14.78
CA SER A 516 4.28 -14.90 -15.40
C SER A 516 2.78 -15.16 -15.18
N VAL A 517 2.38 -16.42 -15.03
CA VAL A 517 1.01 -16.91 -14.82
C VAL A 517 0.71 -17.16 -13.34
N THR A 518 1.61 -17.81 -12.61
CA THR A 518 1.41 -18.29 -11.22
C THR A 518 2.19 -17.53 -10.17
N GLY A 519 3.00 -16.55 -10.56
CA GLY A 519 3.77 -15.70 -9.64
C GLY A 519 4.64 -16.51 -8.67
N ILE A 520 4.50 -16.27 -7.37
CA ILE A 520 5.37 -16.91 -6.35
C ILE A 520 5.17 -18.44 -6.20
N PHE A 521 4.16 -19.04 -6.82
CA PHE A 521 3.98 -20.51 -6.84
C PHE A 521 4.83 -21.23 -7.90
N SER A 522 5.53 -20.51 -8.77
CA SER A 522 6.56 -21.06 -9.66
C SER A 522 7.88 -20.30 -9.49
N GLU A 523 9.00 -20.86 -9.93
CA GLU A 523 10.31 -20.25 -9.68
C GLU A 523 10.46 -18.90 -10.40
N ILE A 524 10.75 -17.86 -9.63
CA ILE A 524 11.03 -16.53 -10.18
C ILE A 524 12.51 -16.48 -10.62
N PRO A 525 12.84 -15.91 -11.80
CA PRO A 525 14.21 -15.94 -12.33
C PRO A 525 15.26 -15.30 -11.41
N ALA A 526 16.42 -15.96 -11.30
CA ALA A 526 17.57 -15.48 -10.51
C ALA A 526 18.11 -14.11 -10.96
N ASN A 527 17.94 -13.83 -12.25
CA ASN A 527 18.39 -12.63 -12.93
C ASN A 527 17.35 -11.49 -12.95
N ARG A 528 16.19 -11.64 -12.29
CA ARG A 528 15.17 -10.58 -12.20
C ARG A 528 15.69 -9.41 -11.35
N THR A 529 15.49 -8.20 -11.86
CA THR A 529 15.94 -6.93 -11.30
C THR A 529 14.76 -5.96 -11.16
N CYS A 530 14.98 -4.78 -10.56
CA CYS A 530 13.93 -3.75 -10.49
C CYS A 530 13.55 -3.16 -11.86
N ALA A 531 14.35 -3.37 -12.91
CA ALA A 531 13.95 -3.01 -14.29
C ALA A 531 12.83 -3.92 -14.82
N ASP A 532 12.73 -5.14 -14.28
CA ASP A 532 11.72 -6.15 -14.64
C ASP A 532 10.44 -6.05 -13.77
N LEU A 533 10.32 -4.95 -13.00
CA LEU A 533 9.20 -4.69 -12.10
C LEU A 533 8.41 -3.46 -12.57
N GLU A 534 7.08 -3.60 -12.58
CA GLU A 534 6.19 -2.45 -12.64
C GLU A 534 6.26 -1.71 -11.29
N MET A 535 6.94 -0.57 -11.26
CA MET A 535 7.13 0.28 -10.07
C MET A 535 6.66 1.71 -10.35
N LEU A 536 6.24 2.45 -9.31
CA LEU A 536 5.94 3.87 -9.44
C LEU A 536 7.24 4.69 -9.61
N PRO A 537 7.23 5.82 -10.35
CA PRO A 537 8.43 6.60 -10.67
C PRO A 537 9.32 6.98 -9.47
N ALA A 538 8.68 7.34 -8.34
CA ALA A 538 9.39 7.75 -7.14
C ALA A 538 10.01 6.56 -6.36
N ALA A 539 9.68 5.31 -6.69
CA ALA A 539 10.04 4.14 -5.92
C ALA A 539 11.52 3.76 -6.05
N LYS A 540 12.16 3.52 -4.89
CA LYS A 540 13.54 3.04 -4.81
C LYS A 540 13.59 1.52 -4.91
N CYS A 541 14.60 1.02 -5.61
CA CYS A 541 14.90 -0.39 -5.68
C CYS A 541 15.56 -0.87 -4.37
N LYS A 542 15.15 -2.04 -3.90
CA LYS A 542 15.70 -2.73 -2.72
C LYS A 542 17.05 -3.40 -2.99
N CYS A 543 17.35 -3.68 -4.26
CA CYS A 543 18.62 -4.28 -4.66
C CYS A 543 19.77 -3.26 -4.53
N LYS A 544 20.82 -3.61 -3.77
CA LYS A 544 22.01 -2.79 -3.57
C LYS A 544 22.66 -2.44 -4.90
N GLY A 545 22.94 -1.16 -5.13
CA GLY A 545 23.65 -0.68 -6.31
C GLY A 545 22.83 -0.70 -7.60
N PHE A 546 21.53 -0.97 -7.55
CA PHE A 546 20.66 -0.86 -8.73
C PHE A 546 20.33 0.60 -9.05
N ASP A 547 19.88 1.36 -8.06
CA ASP A 547 19.74 2.81 -8.22
C ASP A 547 21.12 3.46 -8.00
N GLU A 548 21.80 3.80 -9.09
CA GLU A 548 22.96 4.70 -9.06
C GLU A 548 22.50 6.12 -8.70
N GLU A 549 22.35 6.37 -7.40
CA GLU A 549 21.92 7.67 -6.85
C GLU A 549 23.09 8.66 -6.85
N ILE A 550 23.16 9.51 -7.89
CA ILE A 550 24.02 10.70 -7.88
C ILE A 550 23.25 11.84 -7.19
N GLU A 551 23.70 12.21 -6.00
CA GLU A 551 23.24 13.39 -5.28
C GLU A 551 23.82 14.65 -5.94
N ILE A 552 22.95 15.51 -6.47
CA ILE A 552 23.34 16.78 -7.09
C ILE A 552 23.16 17.91 -6.09
N ARG A 553 24.10 18.87 -6.09
CA ARG A 553 24.07 20.07 -5.26
C ARG A 553 22.73 20.80 -5.39
N GLU A 554 22.20 21.30 -4.28
CA GLU A 554 20.96 22.07 -4.26
C GLU A 554 21.05 23.29 -5.20
N ASN A 555 19.94 23.55 -5.90
CA ASN A 555 19.80 24.63 -6.88
C ASN A 555 20.92 24.72 -7.94
N ALA A 556 21.52 23.59 -8.34
CA ALA A 556 22.59 23.55 -9.34
C ALA A 556 22.16 24.09 -10.72
N ASP A 557 22.98 24.96 -11.31
CA ASP A 557 22.61 25.74 -12.50
C ASP A 557 22.38 24.87 -13.75
N ASP A 558 23.02 23.70 -13.84
CA ASP A 558 22.87 22.68 -14.87
C ASP A 558 21.59 21.82 -14.75
N HIS A 559 20.85 21.96 -13.64
CA HIS A 559 19.59 21.25 -13.37
C HIS A 559 18.36 22.18 -13.35
N LYS A 560 18.55 23.50 -13.43
CA LYS A 560 17.45 24.49 -13.40
C LYS A 560 16.45 24.30 -14.55
N TRP A 561 16.89 23.84 -15.72
CA TRP A 561 16.01 23.52 -16.84
C TRP A 561 14.99 22.42 -16.53
N LEU A 562 15.37 21.38 -15.77
CA LEU A 562 14.43 20.33 -15.32
C LEU A 562 13.43 20.85 -14.28
N ALA A 563 13.89 21.72 -13.37
CA ALA A 563 13.02 22.33 -12.36
C ALA A 563 11.99 23.31 -13.00
N GLU A 564 12.42 24.08 -14.01
CA GLU A 564 11.54 24.90 -14.86
C GLU A 564 10.49 24.06 -15.58
N PHE A 565 10.91 22.97 -16.23
CA PHE A 565 9.99 22.04 -16.89
C PHE A 565 8.96 21.46 -15.92
N ALA A 566 9.39 21.03 -14.74
CA ALA A 566 8.50 20.47 -13.73
C ALA A 566 7.47 21.48 -13.22
N VAL A 567 7.88 22.72 -12.88
CA VAL A 567 6.95 23.77 -12.44
C VAL A 567 6.06 24.23 -13.60
N GLY A 568 6.60 24.37 -14.81
CA GLY A 568 5.85 24.68 -16.02
C GLY A 568 4.76 23.64 -16.34
N TYR A 569 5.07 22.36 -16.19
CA TYR A 569 4.12 21.26 -16.36
C TYR A 569 2.97 21.33 -15.33
N ILE A 570 3.31 21.52 -14.05
CA ILE A 570 2.31 21.66 -12.97
C ILE A 570 1.43 22.90 -13.18
N ASN A 571 2.01 24.04 -13.53
CA ASN A 571 1.29 25.28 -13.84
C ASN A 571 0.33 25.10 -15.05
N ASN A 572 0.81 24.48 -16.13
CA ASN A 572 0.00 24.12 -17.30
C ASN A 572 -1.15 23.14 -16.95
N ALA A 573 -1.06 22.39 -15.84
CA ALA A 573 -2.13 21.53 -15.35
C ALA A 573 -3.13 22.30 -14.47
N ILE A 574 -2.67 23.09 -13.48
CA ILE A 574 -3.53 23.93 -12.62
C ILE A 574 -4.44 24.82 -13.47
N GLN A 575 -3.87 25.55 -14.43
CA GLN A 575 -4.62 26.42 -15.33
C GLN A 575 -5.68 25.64 -16.13
N ARG A 576 -5.33 24.46 -16.64
CA ARG A 576 -6.24 23.65 -17.47
C ARG A 576 -7.40 23.11 -16.66
N GLN A 577 -7.12 22.57 -15.48
CA GLN A 577 -8.11 22.09 -14.53
C GLN A 577 -9.08 23.22 -14.13
N HIS A 578 -8.56 24.42 -13.85
CA HIS A 578 -9.40 25.59 -13.60
C HIS A 578 -10.34 25.92 -14.79
N ARG A 579 -9.81 25.96 -16.03
CA ARG A 579 -10.61 26.21 -17.25
C ARG A 579 -11.69 25.16 -17.50
N GLU A 580 -11.46 23.89 -17.14
CA GLU A 580 -12.49 22.83 -17.19
C GLU A 580 -13.63 23.02 -16.16
N GLY A 581 -13.48 23.96 -15.22
CA GLY A 581 -14.41 24.17 -14.11
C GLY A 581 -15.73 24.88 -14.44
N GLY A 582 -15.83 25.58 -15.57
CA GLY A 582 -17.06 26.27 -15.95
C GLY A 582 -16.90 27.30 -17.08
N VAL A 583 -18.04 27.78 -17.57
CA VAL A 583 -18.08 28.84 -18.60
C VAL A 583 -17.50 30.14 -18.02
N ASN A 584 -16.60 30.77 -18.77
CA ASN A 584 -15.79 31.94 -18.38
C ASN A 584 -14.63 31.71 -17.39
N SER A 585 -14.27 30.46 -17.09
CA SER A 585 -13.01 30.16 -16.39
C SER A 585 -11.82 30.35 -17.35
N TYR A 586 -11.06 31.43 -17.19
CA TYR A 586 -9.82 31.72 -17.92
C TYR A 586 -8.63 31.76 -16.96
N GLY A 587 -7.43 31.42 -17.45
CA GLY A 587 -6.21 31.48 -16.62
C GLY A 587 -6.26 30.65 -15.34
N TYR A 588 -5.72 31.21 -14.27
CA TYR A 588 -5.71 30.65 -12.91
C TYR A 588 -6.89 31.23 -12.10
N GLY A 589 -7.41 30.45 -11.15
CA GLY A 589 -8.46 30.87 -10.23
C GLY A 589 -7.89 31.30 -8.88
N ASN A 590 -8.51 30.82 -7.79
CA ASN A 590 -7.96 30.99 -6.44
C ASN A 590 -6.63 30.23 -6.26
N CYS A 591 -6.47 29.07 -6.92
CA CYS A 591 -5.23 28.31 -6.95
C CYS A 591 -4.20 29.04 -7.83
N GLU A 592 -3.26 29.72 -7.16
CA GLU A 592 -2.29 30.62 -7.77
C GLU A 592 -1.28 29.87 -8.67
N ARG A 593 -0.75 30.56 -9.69
CA ARG A 593 0.38 30.07 -10.48
C ARG A 593 1.61 29.92 -9.58
N LEU A 594 2.23 28.74 -9.57
CA LEU A 594 3.41 28.47 -8.77
C LEU A 594 4.64 29.22 -9.32
N VAL A 595 5.44 29.80 -8.42
CA VAL A 595 6.70 30.50 -8.73
C VAL A 595 7.86 29.76 -8.07
N GLY A 596 8.74 29.19 -8.89
CA GLY A 596 9.89 28.40 -8.45
C GLY A 596 10.93 29.25 -7.71
N LYS A 597 11.24 28.87 -6.46
CA LYS A 597 12.21 29.57 -5.60
C LYS A 597 13.56 28.87 -5.64
N SER A 598 13.58 27.57 -5.35
CA SER A 598 14.78 26.71 -5.33
C SER A 598 14.38 25.25 -5.48
N PHE A 599 15.36 24.34 -5.54
CA PHE A 599 15.13 22.90 -5.45
C PHE A 599 16.28 22.22 -4.70
N SER A 600 15.93 21.09 -4.08
CA SER A 600 16.78 20.36 -3.11
C SER A 600 16.65 18.85 -3.32
N LYS A 601 17.52 18.07 -2.66
CA LYS A 601 17.51 16.59 -2.67
C LYS A 601 17.40 16.00 -4.08
N VAL A 602 18.20 16.54 -5.00
CA VAL A 602 18.21 16.12 -6.39
C VAL A 602 18.93 14.79 -6.50
N ILE A 603 18.20 13.77 -6.92
CA ILE A 603 18.71 12.41 -7.08
C ILE A 603 18.45 11.97 -8.52
N LYS A 604 19.54 11.75 -9.27
CA LYS A 604 19.50 11.04 -10.55
C LYS A 604 19.51 9.53 -10.32
N ARG A 605 18.83 8.78 -11.19
CA ARG A 605 18.88 7.31 -11.29
C ARG A 605 18.93 6.92 -12.76
N PHE A 606 19.87 6.07 -13.13
CA PHE A 606 19.99 5.52 -14.48
C PHE A 606 19.12 4.27 -14.62
N ARG A 607 18.29 4.20 -15.66
CA ARG A 607 17.34 3.09 -15.93
C ARG A 607 17.31 2.79 -17.42
N GLY A 608 18.28 1.99 -17.87
CA GLY A 608 18.48 1.69 -19.30
C GLY A 608 18.80 2.96 -20.09
N GLU A 609 18.07 3.20 -21.18
CA GLU A 609 18.21 4.39 -22.04
C GLU A 609 17.72 5.71 -21.40
N PHE A 610 17.24 5.68 -20.15
CA PHE A 610 16.65 6.83 -19.48
C PHE A 610 17.37 7.21 -18.18
N ILE A 611 17.31 8.50 -17.84
CA ILE A 611 17.68 9.04 -16.54
C ILE A 611 16.41 9.58 -15.89
N GLU A 612 16.07 9.04 -14.71
CA GLU A 612 14.99 9.57 -13.86
C GLU A 612 15.60 10.50 -12.80
N THR A 613 15.19 11.76 -12.82
CA THR A 613 15.62 12.76 -11.83
C THR A 613 14.46 13.07 -10.88
N ASN A 614 14.71 12.83 -9.60
CA ASN A 614 13.82 13.18 -8.50
C ASN A 614 14.33 14.48 -7.86
N MET A 615 13.44 15.41 -7.49
CA MET A 615 13.83 16.62 -6.74
C MET A 615 12.68 17.18 -5.89
N ASP A 616 13.01 17.73 -4.73
CA ASP A 616 12.07 18.51 -3.89
C ASP A 616 12.14 19.98 -4.36
N ILE A 617 11.14 20.42 -5.14
CA ILE A 617 10.98 21.80 -5.63
C ILE A 617 10.28 22.65 -4.57
N HIS A 618 10.90 23.78 -4.22
CA HIS A 618 10.34 24.79 -3.32
C HIS A 618 9.75 25.94 -4.14
N VAL A 619 8.49 26.27 -3.89
CA VAL A 619 7.80 27.40 -4.54
C VAL A 619 7.35 28.43 -3.49
N PHE A 620 7.36 29.72 -3.88
CA PHE A 620 7.03 30.80 -2.95
C PHE A 620 5.60 30.68 -2.40
N PRO A 621 5.39 30.80 -1.07
CA PRO A 621 4.07 30.64 -0.45
C PRO A 621 3.05 31.71 -0.88
N PRO A 622 1.74 31.37 -0.94
CA PRO A 622 0.66 32.36 -1.10
C PRO A 622 0.72 33.47 -0.05
N THR A 623 0.19 34.64 -0.39
CA THR A 623 0.26 35.82 0.49
C THR A 623 -0.38 35.51 1.85
N GLY A 624 0.35 35.76 2.94
CA GLY A 624 -0.06 35.42 4.30
C GLY A 624 0.48 34.09 4.84
N TYR A 625 1.26 33.34 4.06
CA TYR A 625 2.01 32.16 4.51
C TYR A 625 3.52 32.41 4.41
N ASN A 626 4.29 31.83 5.36
CA ASN A 626 5.74 32.07 5.48
C ASN A 626 6.61 30.87 5.05
N GLU A 627 6.05 29.67 5.00
CA GLU A 627 6.76 28.42 4.66
C GLU A 627 6.65 28.13 3.16
N ASP A 628 7.75 27.78 2.50
CA ASP A 628 7.72 27.38 1.09
C ASP A 628 6.84 26.14 0.88
N GLU A 629 6.08 26.13 -0.21
CA GLU A 629 5.31 24.95 -0.60
C GLU A 629 6.23 23.99 -1.38
N VAL A 630 6.25 22.72 -1.00
CA VAL A 630 7.23 21.75 -1.50
C VAL A 630 6.58 20.62 -2.28
N PHE A 631 7.05 20.43 -3.52
CA PHE A 631 6.61 19.40 -4.45
C PHE A 631 7.78 18.48 -4.78
N ARG A 632 7.66 17.19 -4.44
CA ARG A 632 8.59 16.16 -4.93
C ARG A 632 8.15 15.74 -6.31
N VAL A 633 8.95 16.04 -7.32
CA VAL A 633 8.66 15.71 -8.72
C VAL A 633 9.60 14.64 -9.22
N THR A 634 9.10 13.80 -10.14
CA THR A 634 9.93 12.86 -10.90
C THR A 634 9.82 13.21 -12.38
N VAL A 635 10.96 13.48 -13.01
CA VAL A 635 11.07 13.73 -14.46
C VAL A 635 12.00 12.71 -15.09
N LYS A 636 11.73 12.32 -16.33
CA LYS A 636 12.53 11.34 -17.07
C LYS A 636 13.04 11.94 -18.37
N GLN A 637 14.34 11.85 -18.60
CA GLN A 637 14.99 12.24 -19.85
C GLN A 637 15.66 11.01 -20.49
N PHE A 638 16.06 11.12 -21.75
CA PHE A 638 17.01 10.16 -22.33
C PHE A 638 18.40 10.30 -21.68
N ALA A 639 19.14 9.20 -21.63
CA ALA A 639 20.54 9.16 -21.21
C ALA A 639 21.47 9.71 -22.30
N GLU A 640 21.13 9.46 -23.57
CA GLU A 640 21.78 10.08 -24.72
C GLU A 640 21.25 11.52 -24.95
N PRO A 641 22.03 12.41 -25.61
CA PRO A 641 21.58 13.77 -25.92
C PRO A 641 20.45 13.80 -26.95
N LYS A 642 19.21 13.73 -26.46
CA LYS A 642 18.00 13.65 -27.29
C LYS A 642 16.86 14.46 -26.69
N ASP A 643 16.16 15.18 -27.57
CA ASP A 643 14.99 15.98 -27.21
C ASP A 643 13.86 15.14 -26.58
N GLY A 644 13.13 15.75 -25.65
CA GLY A 644 12.02 15.14 -24.93
C GLY A 644 12.37 14.84 -23.47
N VAL A 645 11.67 15.54 -22.57
CA VAL A 645 11.62 15.21 -21.14
C VAL A 645 10.17 14.91 -20.76
N PHE A 646 9.98 13.83 -20.02
CA PHE A 646 8.68 13.33 -19.61
C PHE A 646 8.44 13.65 -18.13
N PHE A 647 7.37 14.37 -17.84
CA PHE A 647 6.91 14.53 -16.46
C PHE A 647 6.23 13.22 -16.02
N LEU A 648 6.76 12.55 -14.99
CA LEU A 648 6.22 11.27 -14.55
C LEU A 648 5.15 11.44 -13.47
N ASN A 649 5.47 12.11 -12.35
CA ASN A 649 4.51 12.37 -11.27
C ASN A 649 4.92 13.54 -10.35
N SER A 650 3.98 13.95 -9.49
CA SER A 650 4.17 14.96 -8.44
C SER A 650 3.58 14.49 -7.11
N ILE A 651 4.37 14.55 -6.04
CA ILE A 651 3.95 14.25 -4.67
C ILE A 651 4.07 15.54 -3.86
N ARG A 652 2.96 16.03 -3.33
CA ARG A 652 2.93 17.20 -2.45
C ARG A 652 3.55 16.83 -1.09
N VAL A 653 4.65 17.48 -0.73
CA VAL A 653 5.41 17.19 0.50
C VAL A 653 4.89 18.02 1.68
N THR A 654 4.45 19.25 1.44
CA THR A 654 3.83 20.11 2.45
C THR A 654 2.36 19.78 2.70
N THR A 655 1.87 20.07 3.91
CA THR A 655 0.45 19.90 4.26
C THR A 655 -0.43 20.86 3.47
N TYR A 656 -1.23 20.32 2.56
CA TYR A 656 -2.08 21.10 1.65
C TYR A 656 -3.54 21.26 2.12
N SER A 657 -3.98 20.57 3.19
CA SER A 657 -5.35 20.70 3.71
C SER A 657 -5.70 22.12 4.17
N LYS A 658 -4.70 22.94 4.53
CA LYS A 658 -4.86 24.38 4.81
C LYS A 658 -5.47 25.18 3.66
N PHE A 659 -5.38 24.66 2.42
CA PHE A 659 -5.95 25.27 1.22
C PHE A 659 -7.39 24.82 0.90
N GLU A 660 -7.98 23.85 1.63
CA GLU A 660 -9.36 23.36 1.39
C GLU A 660 -10.41 24.48 1.43
N ILE A 661 -10.13 25.57 2.18
CA ILE A 661 -11.01 26.73 2.36
C ILE A 661 -10.93 27.79 1.25
N CYS A 662 -9.97 27.69 0.32
CA CYS A 662 -9.78 28.63 -0.78
C CYS A 662 -9.61 27.97 -2.15
N ALA A 663 -9.31 26.67 -2.22
CA ALA A 663 -9.03 25.99 -3.47
C ALA A 663 -10.22 26.04 -4.45
N ASP A 664 -9.90 26.20 -5.74
CA ASP A 664 -10.90 26.06 -6.81
C ASP A 664 -11.44 24.63 -6.82
N LYS A 665 -12.77 24.47 -6.80
CA LYS A 665 -13.42 23.14 -6.82
C LYS A 665 -13.03 22.30 -8.05
N SER A 666 -12.58 22.94 -9.11
CA SER A 666 -12.15 22.33 -10.37
C SER A 666 -10.65 22.04 -10.45
N VAL A 667 -9.85 22.30 -9.42
CA VAL A 667 -8.40 22.03 -9.38
C VAL A 667 -8.08 20.95 -8.35
N ASP A 668 -7.19 20.00 -8.67
CA ASP A 668 -6.69 19.02 -7.70
C ASP A 668 -5.93 19.76 -6.59
N ILE A 669 -6.45 19.68 -5.36
CA ILE A 669 -5.91 20.36 -4.20
C ILE A 669 -4.45 19.99 -3.90
N LYS A 670 -3.95 18.82 -4.34
CA LYS A 670 -2.52 18.48 -4.26
C LYS A 670 -1.64 19.50 -4.99
N LEU A 671 -2.15 20.11 -6.07
CA LEU A 671 -1.46 21.11 -6.88
C LEU A 671 -1.70 22.54 -6.37
N CYS A 672 -2.83 22.78 -5.71
CA CYS A 672 -3.25 24.11 -5.30
C CYS A 672 -2.37 24.74 -4.21
N ALA A 673 -2.18 26.06 -4.32
CA ALA A 673 -1.73 26.93 -3.24
C ALA A 673 -2.53 28.24 -3.39
N CYS A 674 -3.19 28.69 -2.32
CA CYS A 674 -4.12 29.82 -2.38
C CYS A 674 -4.19 30.60 -1.06
N ALA A 675 -4.70 31.83 -1.11
CA ALA A 675 -5.06 32.64 0.05
C ALA A 675 -6.49 33.20 -0.12
N LYS A 676 -7.20 33.44 0.98
CA LYS A 676 -8.57 34.01 0.95
C LYS A 676 -8.62 35.43 0.39
N ASN A 677 -7.58 36.23 0.67
CA ASN A 677 -7.44 37.59 0.17
C ASN A 677 -6.23 37.60 -0.79
N GLN A 678 -6.48 37.49 -2.09
CA GLN A 678 -5.42 37.60 -3.10
C GLN A 678 -4.89 39.03 -3.15
N ILE A 679 -3.67 39.23 -2.64
CA ILE A 679 -2.90 40.47 -2.82
C ILE A 679 -1.72 40.13 -3.73
N THR A 680 -1.60 40.88 -4.84
CA THR A 680 -0.55 40.68 -5.85
C THR A 680 0.84 40.79 -5.24
N ARG A 681 1.63 39.72 -5.35
CA ARG A 681 3.00 39.64 -4.79
C ARG A 681 4.01 40.44 -5.63
N LYS A 682 4.02 41.77 -5.45
CA LYS A 682 4.88 42.73 -6.19
C LYS A 682 6.39 42.42 -6.17
N GLU A 683 6.87 41.62 -5.23
CA GLU A 683 8.29 41.20 -5.14
C GLU A 683 8.69 40.04 -6.08
N VAL A 684 7.72 39.27 -6.57
CA VAL A 684 7.93 38.05 -7.38
C VAL A 684 7.11 38.02 -8.67
N LEU A 685 6.13 38.91 -8.84
CA LEU A 685 5.31 39.08 -10.03
C LEU A 685 5.39 40.52 -10.54
N PHE A 686 5.42 40.71 -11.86
CA PHE A 686 5.08 41.97 -12.50
C PHE A 686 3.57 42.24 -12.39
N GLU A 687 3.12 43.47 -12.67
CA GLU A 687 1.71 43.87 -12.51
C GLU A 687 0.74 43.09 -13.42
N ASN A 688 1.23 42.57 -14.54
CA ASN A 688 0.50 41.69 -15.46
C ASN A 688 0.48 40.19 -15.03
N GLY A 689 0.99 39.86 -13.84
CA GLY A 689 1.03 38.50 -13.31
C GLY A 689 2.17 37.61 -13.83
N VAL A 690 3.02 38.11 -14.74
CA VAL A 690 4.23 37.39 -15.17
C VAL A 690 5.22 37.30 -14.00
N PRO A 691 5.83 36.13 -13.72
CA PRO A 691 6.87 36.02 -12.70
C PRO A 691 8.08 36.91 -13.04
N SER A 692 8.50 37.76 -12.11
CA SER A 692 9.70 38.60 -12.28
C SER A 692 11.00 37.80 -12.18
N LYS A 693 10.94 36.63 -11.52
CA LYS A 693 12.04 35.67 -11.38
C LYS A 693 11.55 34.23 -11.20
N MET A 694 12.37 33.26 -11.61
CA MET A 694 12.25 31.83 -11.29
C MET A 694 13.66 31.29 -10.96
N PHE A 695 13.80 30.47 -9.92
CA PHE A 695 15.07 29.79 -9.54
C PHE A 695 16.33 30.70 -9.50
N GLY A 696 16.12 31.98 -9.17
CA GLY A 696 17.15 33.03 -9.12
C GLY A 696 17.42 33.77 -10.45
N SER A 697 16.95 33.29 -11.60
CA SER A 697 17.01 34.06 -12.85
C SER A 697 15.89 35.11 -12.89
N LYS A 698 16.22 36.32 -13.34
CA LYS A 698 15.22 37.33 -13.74
C LYS A 698 14.54 36.89 -15.05
N THR A 699 13.29 37.28 -15.23
CA THR A 699 12.54 37.08 -16.48
C THR A 699 12.76 38.26 -17.43
N VAL A 700 13.26 37.97 -18.63
CA VAL A 700 13.24 38.91 -19.76
C VAL A 700 11.91 38.73 -20.49
N VAL A 701 11.21 39.83 -20.76
CA VAL A 701 9.91 39.84 -21.42
C VAL A 701 10.02 40.57 -22.75
N LYS A 702 9.66 39.88 -23.85
CA LYS A 702 9.53 40.45 -25.20
C LYS A 702 8.05 40.53 -25.54
N ASN A 703 7.56 41.75 -25.80
CA ASN A 703 6.23 41.94 -26.37
C ASN A 703 6.23 41.43 -27.83
N LEU A 704 5.29 40.55 -28.16
CA LEU A 704 5.09 40.04 -29.53
C LEU A 704 3.87 40.65 -30.21
N ASP A 705 2.84 41.03 -29.44
CA ASP A 705 1.68 41.78 -29.95
C ASP A 705 0.93 42.54 -28.83
N SER A 706 0.41 43.72 -29.19
CA SER A 706 -0.57 44.50 -28.40
C SER A 706 -0.20 44.81 -26.93
N ASN A 707 1.08 44.69 -26.55
CA ASN A 707 1.57 44.75 -25.16
C ASN A 707 0.94 43.68 -24.24
N CYS A 708 0.30 42.65 -24.80
CA CYS A 708 -0.40 41.62 -24.04
C CYS A 708 -0.16 40.17 -24.53
N LEU A 709 0.46 39.97 -25.70
CA LEU A 709 1.12 38.71 -26.04
C LEU A 709 2.61 38.81 -25.69
N LEU A 710 3.02 38.08 -24.65
CA LEU A 710 4.31 38.24 -23.98
C LEU A 710 5.13 36.95 -24.06
N PHE A 711 6.28 37.00 -24.71
CA PHE A 711 7.27 35.92 -24.72
C PHE A 711 8.28 36.14 -23.60
N MET A 712 8.56 35.09 -22.84
CA MET A 712 9.39 35.14 -21.64
C MET A 712 10.62 34.24 -21.81
N ARG A 713 11.80 34.79 -21.53
CA ARG A 713 13.07 34.07 -21.50
C ARG A 713 13.73 34.20 -20.13
N ARG A 714 14.33 33.11 -19.63
CA ARG A 714 15.13 33.07 -18.40
C ARG A 714 16.41 32.28 -18.64
N ASP A 715 17.56 32.89 -18.36
CA ASP A 715 18.89 32.34 -18.67
C ASP A 715 19.62 31.88 -17.40
N TYR A 716 20.07 30.63 -17.41
CA TYR A 716 20.74 29.96 -16.29
C TYR A 716 22.23 29.78 -16.62
N ARG A 717 22.95 30.90 -16.44
CA ARG A 717 24.32 31.11 -16.92
C ARG A 717 24.42 30.80 -18.43
N SER A 718 25.55 30.22 -18.85
CA SER A 718 25.77 29.75 -20.21
C SER A 718 25.16 28.36 -20.50
N PHE A 719 24.65 27.64 -19.50
CA PHE A 719 24.32 26.20 -19.61
C PHE A 719 22.92 25.93 -20.14
N SER A 720 21.91 26.64 -19.64
CA SER A 720 20.51 26.37 -19.97
C SER A 720 19.65 27.64 -19.96
N PHE A 721 18.46 27.56 -20.56
CA PHE A 721 17.45 28.62 -20.51
C PHE A 721 16.03 28.02 -20.54
N ALA A 722 15.04 28.81 -20.14
CA ALA A 722 13.62 28.44 -20.19
C ALA A 722 12.81 29.47 -20.97
N LEU A 723 11.82 28.98 -21.73
CA LEU A 723 10.93 29.75 -22.59
C LEU A 723 9.47 29.53 -22.19
N GLU A 724 8.71 30.62 -22.07
CA GLU A 724 7.26 30.59 -21.86
C GLU A 724 6.58 31.63 -22.74
N ILE A 725 5.26 31.49 -22.94
CA ILE A 725 4.42 32.52 -23.55
C ILE A 725 3.19 32.79 -22.70
N ALA A 726 2.77 34.05 -22.62
CA ALA A 726 1.55 34.47 -21.95
C ALA A 726 0.70 35.34 -22.88
N ASN A 727 -0.59 35.01 -22.97
CA ASN A 727 -1.61 35.89 -23.48
C ASN A 727 -2.30 36.52 -22.26
N VAL A 728 -1.92 37.74 -21.88
CA VAL A 728 -2.58 38.51 -20.80
C VAL A 728 -3.71 39.39 -21.31
N CYS A 729 -4.05 39.32 -22.61
CA CYS A 729 -5.19 40.03 -23.21
C CYS A 729 -6.52 39.49 -22.64
N THR A 730 -7.58 40.30 -22.67
CA THR A 730 -8.89 39.99 -22.03
C THR A 730 -9.93 39.38 -22.98
N ASN A 731 -9.80 39.63 -24.29
CA ASN A 731 -10.81 39.35 -25.31
C ASN A 731 -10.23 38.75 -26.62
N THR A 732 -8.94 38.44 -26.64
CA THR A 732 -8.20 37.97 -27.82
C THR A 732 -7.61 36.57 -27.58
N THR A 733 -7.71 35.70 -28.58
CA THR A 733 -7.09 34.37 -28.64
C THR A 733 -5.97 34.40 -29.68
N TYR A 734 -4.83 33.75 -29.42
CA TYR A 734 -3.77 33.59 -30.42
C TYR A 734 -3.51 32.13 -30.77
N LYS A 735 -3.12 31.87 -32.02
CA LYS A 735 -2.41 30.65 -32.40
C LYS A 735 -0.93 31.00 -32.55
N PHE A 736 -0.10 30.31 -31.77
CA PHE A 736 1.34 30.50 -31.72
C PHE A 736 2.02 29.21 -32.17
N THR A 737 2.99 29.31 -33.08
CA THR A 737 3.84 28.18 -33.48
C THR A 737 5.30 28.59 -33.46
N MET A 738 6.10 27.93 -32.62
CA MET A 738 7.54 28.13 -32.52
C MET A 738 8.29 27.05 -33.31
N THR A 739 9.20 27.49 -34.18
CA THR A 739 10.13 26.68 -34.97
C THR A 739 11.58 27.12 -34.72
N GLY A 740 12.56 26.30 -35.11
CA GLY A 740 13.98 26.59 -34.93
C GLY A 740 14.84 25.33 -35.05
N SER A 741 16.13 25.47 -34.76
CA SER A 741 17.10 24.36 -34.71
C SER A 741 17.38 23.92 -33.27
N THR A 742 17.59 22.62 -33.05
CA THR A 742 17.92 22.06 -31.73
C THR A 742 19.45 21.86 -31.57
N ASP A 743 20.10 21.25 -32.56
CA ASP A 743 21.56 21.14 -32.69
C ASP A 743 22.27 20.60 -31.43
N GLN A 744 23.27 21.29 -30.86
CA GLN A 744 24.04 20.84 -29.69
C GLN A 744 23.31 21.10 -28.35
N ARG A 745 21.97 21.03 -28.37
CA ARG A 745 21.10 21.33 -27.24
C ARG A 745 19.98 20.29 -27.13
N ILE A 746 19.51 20.07 -25.91
CA ILE A 746 18.36 19.21 -25.60
C ILE A 746 17.21 20.09 -25.17
N PHE A 747 16.08 19.97 -25.86
CA PHE A 747 14.82 20.63 -25.56
C PHE A 747 13.91 19.68 -24.77
N THR A 748 13.21 20.19 -23.75
CA THR A 748 12.22 19.37 -23.03
C THR A 748 11.00 19.01 -23.87
N ASN A 749 10.59 19.93 -24.75
CA ASN A 749 9.53 19.71 -25.73
C ASN A 749 10.12 19.86 -27.14
N THR A 750 9.89 18.87 -27.99
CA THR A 750 10.34 18.82 -29.39
C THR A 750 9.74 19.96 -30.21
N LEU A 751 10.54 20.60 -31.07
CA LEU A 751 10.05 21.54 -32.08
C LEU A 751 9.41 20.78 -33.27
N PRO A 752 8.42 21.37 -33.96
CA PRO A 752 7.76 22.65 -33.67
C PRO A 752 6.77 22.56 -32.50
N ILE A 753 6.60 23.67 -31.78
CA ILE A 753 5.64 23.78 -30.67
C ILE A 753 4.48 24.68 -31.10
N SER A 754 3.31 24.10 -31.34
CA SER A 754 2.07 24.81 -31.69
C SER A 754 1.09 24.82 -30.52
N LEU A 755 0.56 26.00 -30.18
CA LEU A 755 -0.41 26.21 -29.11
C LEU A 755 -1.51 27.18 -29.55
N GLU A 756 -2.73 26.93 -29.07
CA GLU A 756 -3.76 27.95 -28.98
C GLU A 756 -3.75 28.56 -27.58
N LEU A 757 -3.78 29.89 -27.51
CA LEU A 757 -3.59 30.70 -26.31
C LEU A 757 -4.85 31.54 -26.06
N PRO A 758 -5.86 31.03 -25.33
CA PRO A 758 -7.03 31.81 -24.93
C PRO A 758 -6.67 33.05 -24.07
N PRO A 759 -7.60 34.00 -23.89
CA PRO A 759 -7.41 35.15 -23.01
C PRO A 759 -6.91 34.76 -21.60
N LYS A 760 -6.04 35.59 -21.03
CA LYS A 760 -5.47 35.45 -19.68
C LYS A 760 -4.77 34.10 -19.40
N THR A 761 -4.07 33.52 -20.39
CA THR A 761 -3.38 32.24 -20.23
C THR A 761 -1.86 32.35 -20.25
N PHE A 762 -1.20 31.49 -19.47
CA PHE A 762 0.25 31.32 -19.42
C PHE A 762 0.59 29.89 -19.80
N HIS A 763 1.60 29.70 -20.64
CA HIS A 763 1.98 28.41 -21.18
C HIS A 763 3.50 28.25 -21.15
N PHE A 764 3.98 27.26 -20.40
CA PHE A 764 5.37 26.82 -20.52
C PHE A 764 5.59 26.20 -21.91
N LEU A 765 6.57 26.72 -22.65
CA LEU A 765 6.91 26.25 -24.00
C LEU A 765 7.91 25.10 -23.92
N THR A 766 9.12 25.38 -23.41
CA THR A 766 10.21 24.42 -23.29
C THR A 766 11.31 25.00 -22.41
N SER A 767 12.14 24.15 -21.83
CA SER A 767 13.47 24.51 -21.34
C SER A 767 14.52 23.77 -22.15
N VAL A 768 15.71 24.34 -22.20
CA VAL A 768 16.78 23.92 -23.12
C VAL A 768 18.08 23.86 -22.35
N THR A 769 18.81 22.75 -22.47
CA THR A 769 20.17 22.61 -21.91
C THR A 769 21.18 22.32 -23.00
N LYS A 770 22.41 22.82 -22.85
CA LYS A 770 23.54 22.52 -23.74
C LYS A 770 24.27 21.28 -23.24
N TYR A 771 24.54 20.33 -24.13
CA TYR A 771 25.35 19.15 -23.78
C TYR A 771 26.84 19.31 -24.18
N ILE A 772 27.22 20.42 -24.81
CA ILE A 772 28.59 20.80 -25.15
C ILE A 772 28.89 22.20 -24.60
N VAL A 773 30.13 22.42 -24.13
CA VAL A 773 30.55 23.65 -23.42
C VAL A 773 30.61 24.88 -24.33
N LYS A 774 30.96 24.70 -25.61
CA LYS A 774 30.84 25.71 -26.66
C LYS A 774 29.78 25.23 -27.65
N VAL A 775 28.87 26.13 -28.01
CA VAL A 775 27.85 25.91 -29.03
C VAL A 775 27.84 27.18 -29.88
N ASP A 776 28.47 27.10 -31.05
CA ASP A 776 28.71 28.26 -31.94
C ASP A 776 27.58 28.44 -32.98
N THR A 777 26.52 27.62 -32.88
CA THR A 777 25.36 27.62 -33.77
C THR A 777 24.19 28.44 -33.21
N ASP A 778 23.58 29.27 -34.04
CA ASP A 778 22.36 30.00 -33.67
C ASP A 778 21.12 29.07 -33.71
N LEU A 779 20.25 29.22 -32.71
CA LEU A 779 18.97 28.53 -32.60
C LEU A 779 17.98 28.94 -33.70
N ASN A 780 18.08 30.18 -34.19
CA ASN A 780 17.15 30.74 -35.18
C ASN A 780 15.67 30.54 -34.77
N LEU A 781 15.31 30.81 -33.50
CA LEU A 781 13.94 30.56 -33.04
C LEU A 781 12.98 31.56 -33.68
N LYS A 782 11.92 31.05 -34.31
CA LYS A 782 10.93 31.84 -35.04
C LYS A 782 9.52 31.51 -34.55
N ALA A 783 8.75 32.54 -34.24
CA ALA A 783 7.37 32.45 -33.81
C ALA A 783 6.44 32.91 -34.95
N SER A 784 5.68 31.99 -35.52
CA SER A 784 4.54 32.32 -36.38
C SER A 784 3.31 32.58 -35.51
N ILE A 785 2.64 33.71 -35.71
CA ILE A 785 1.54 34.18 -34.86
C ILE A 785 0.29 34.43 -35.70
N GLN A 786 -0.86 34.02 -35.20
CA GLN A 786 -2.18 34.39 -35.69
C GLN A 786 -3.05 34.86 -34.53
N VAL A 787 -3.94 35.81 -34.78
CA VAL A 787 -4.79 36.46 -33.78
C VAL A 787 -6.26 36.34 -34.15
N GLN A 788 -7.11 36.12 -33.15
CA GLN A 788 -8.57 36.13 -33.25
C GLN A 788 -9.15 36.98 -32.12
N ASN A 789 -9.90 38.01 -32.45
CA ASN A 789 -10.68 38.78 -31.48
C ASN A 789 -12.06 38.13 -31.30
N ARG A 790 -12.67 38.25 -30.12
CA ARG A 790 -14.03 37.73 -29.82
C ARG A 790 -15.15 38.16 -30.77
N GLU A 791 -14.93 39.19 -31.58
CA GLU A 791 -15.88 39.74 -32.55
C GLU A 791 -15.66 39.20 -33.99
N SER A 792 -14.65 38.36 -34.22
CA SER A 792 -14.34 37.72 -35.50
C SER A 792 -14.21 36.21 -35.35
N ASP A 793 -14.91 35.44 -36.17
CA ASP A 793 -14.78 33.97 -36.22
C ASP A 793 -13.53 33.48 -36.96
N THR A 794 -12.65 34.39 -37.40
CA THR A 794 -11.46 34.05 -38.20
C THR A 794 -10.15 34.49 -37.56
N PHE A 795 -9.11 33.66 -37.74
CA PHE A 795 -7.74 33.99 -37.34
C PHE A 795 -7.03 34.77 -38.46
N HIS A 796 -6.45 35.91 -38.11
CA HIS A 796 -5.62 36.71 -39.01
C HIS A 796 -4.13 36.50 -38.68
N SER A 797 -3.26 36.36 -39.67
CA SER A 797 -1.82 36.20 -39.40
C SER A 797 -1.16 37.54 -39.07
N LEU A 798 -0.33 37.54 -38.02
CA LEU A 798 0.57 38.64 -37.65
C LEU A 798 2.00 38.43 -38.20
N GLY A 799 2.19 37.44 -39.08
CA GLY A 799 3.49 37.09 -39.65
C GLY A 799 4.35 36.21 -38.74
N THR A 800 5.67 36.27 -38.98
CA THR A 800 6.68 35.51 -38.24
C THR A 800 7.71 36.46 -37.61
N VAL A 801 7.97 36.29 -36.33
CA VAL A 801 8.89 37.13 -35.53
C VAL A 801 10.03 36.26 -35.00
N GLU A 802 11.26 36.78 -34.99
CA GLU A 802 12.39 36.11 -34.34
C GLU A 802 12.26 36.20 -32.82
N VAL A 803 12.48 35.08 -32.12
CA VAL A 803 12.34 34.95 -30.65
C VAL A 803 13.55 34.28 -29.99
N SER A 804 14.69 34.23 -30.71
CA SER A 804 16.03 33.88 -30.20
C SER A 804 16.37 34.70 -28.94
#